data_AF-A0A1L3MH94-F1
#
_entry.id   AF-A0A1L3MH94-F1
#
_cell.length_a   1.000
_cell.length_b   1.000
_cell.length_c   1.000
_cell.angle_alpha   90.00
_cell.angle_beta   90.00
_cell.angle_gamma   90.00
#
_symmetry.space_group_name_H-M   'P 1'
#
loop_
_entity.id
_entity.type
_entity.pdbx_description
1 polymer ?
#
loop_
_entity_poly.entity_id
_entity_poly.type
_entity_poly.pdbx_seq_one_letter_code
_entity_poly.pdbx_strand_id
1 'polypeptide(L)'
;MPVLTDGRRTSVRTEQISSEEAAEISSTLAAGTLVDFEVRGGEVVVPSAPRETFHAALTKGDNAVFDMQEYGPELAPRGGKPGNSVAAGWVYDKSSSSLTVGDGRQVTHDMAGRALPSPRARYEETYRVAKDANIYEVDTEDWSVSKPATLADVPVTPDHDYTTTQRQQVFVVFDRAHTHAKQAKVTDVFYFTPSDTSDGKPVWDVPTKSDLLGDKGTDPVSGERYQDINATGVTTAPYTRSTEPFNIVPETFHYVGDNEVSLYLFDADMGTKSPKDDQLVLVDSGWPNSGYQYWKNIEAMGYDPRDVDVVVMPHGHLDHYGTTMELVTMIENSGGSVQLLSPREDVNGLAQDAAGNTWNLPPALPASESEIRERTDFIEYDTWMDFGNVRMLPLWSPGHTPGSTSFVFDVEDPGSGERLTFGYMGGYGWSPKTVTATNGWQRLGFAHNLAWLQQRWGDVDYAAPQHANQFPLVDINQALVAYNNDPANADDQLTTLDGLTTDEFTNQLEKRYAVATNKVSDEQPGYQSIEAYGPFKPGREEGVTDAEVTLVDGGRVIQGYDRAMNVNPKIPLLADGVEIALDGHVHDPQGWYVQFELDVDDSYAGFLPGVGPVESIRPEATEILRTQRFGSRAEAEAVLSTVQAGDTYRVDLTKASAIVIPQDGSPVLEED
;
A
#
# COMPACT_ATOMS: atom_id res chain seq x y z
N MET A 1 -28.28 22.82 15.37
CA MET A 1 -27.89 22.53 13.97
C MET A 1 -29.12 22.05 13.21
N PRO A 2 -29.32 22.48 11.95
CA PRO A 2 -30.36 21.90 11.11
C PRO A 2 -29.97 20.47 10.71
N VAL A 3 -30.92 19.55 10.80
CA VAL A 3 -30.80 18.15 10.41
C VAL A 3 -32.04 17.75 9.59
N LEU A 4 -31.88 16.76 8.72
CA LEU A 4 -32.99 16.17 7.98
C LEU A 4 -33.42 14.90 8.70
N THR A 5 -34.59 14.93 9.36
CA THR A 5 -35.15 13.77 10.10
C THR A 5 -36.65 13.71 9.85
N ASP A 6 -37.24 12.51 9.85
CA ASP A 6 -38.70 12.31 9.78
C ASP A 6 -39.40 13.07 8.62
N GLY A 7 -38.70 13.27 7.51
CA GLY A 7 -39.24 13.99 6.36
C GLY A 7 -39.33 15.52 6.53
N ARG A 8 -38.64 16.10 7.52
CA ARG A 8 -38.61 17.55 7.74
C ARG A 8 -37.23 18.03 8.12
N ARG A 9 -36.90 19.24 7.67
CA ARG A 9 -35.76 19.97 8.20
C ARG A 9 -36.09 20.42 9.63
N THR A 10 -35.43 19.82 10.60
CA THR A 10 -35.60 20.11 12.02
C THR A 10 -34.31 20.73 12.56
N SER A 11 -34.41 21.57 13.59
CA SER A 11 -33.23 22.04 14.31
C SER A 11 -33.08 21.28 15.60
N VAL A 12 -31.95 20.61 15.79
CA VAL A 12 -31.54 20.06 17.08
C VAL A 12 -30.65 21.04 17.82
N ARG A 13 -30.69 21.00 19.15
CA ARG A 13 -29.86 21.84 20.01
C ARG A 13 -29.31 20.97 21.13
N THR A 14 -28.03 21.18 21.44
CA THR A 14 -27.43 20.65 22.65
C THR A 14 -28.03 21.34 23.87
N GLU A 15 -27.78 20.75 25.04
CA GLU A 15 -27.85 21.50 26.28
C GLU A 15 -26.92 22.73 26.26
N GLN A 16 -27.08 23.63 27.23
CA GLN A 16 -26.23 24.81 27.32
C GLN A 16 -24.79 24.41 27.67
N ILE A 17 -23.88 24.66 26.74
CA ILE A 17 -22.46 24.39 26.85
C ILE A 17 -21.62 25.66 26.74
N SER A 18 -20.32 25.56 27.04
CA SER A 18 -19.37 26.65 26.85
C SER A 18 -19.14 26.95 25.37
N SER A 19 -18.60 28.13 25.08
CA SER A 19 -18.25 28.52 23.70
C SER A 19 -17.13 27.65 23.10
N GLU A 20 -16.27 27.09 23.96
CA GLU A 20 -15.15 26.23 23.54
C GLU A 20 -15.66 24.85 23.11
N GLU A 21 -16.47 24.20 23.96
CA GLU A 21 -17.14 22.93 23.63
C GLU A 21 -18.01 23.05 22.37
N ALA A 22 -18.72 24.17 22.20
CA ALA A 22 -19.51 24.41 21.00
C ALA A 22 -18.64 24.53 19.73
N ALA A 23 -17.45 25.14 19.84
CA ALA A 23 -16.50 25.22 18.73
C ALA A 23 -15.89 23.86 18.40
N GLU A 24 -15.58 23.05 19.42
CA GLU A 24 -15.10 21.67 19.25
C GLU A 24 -16.13 20.81 18.52
N ILE A 25 -17.37 20.80 18.97
CA ILE A 25 -18.47 20.07 18.30
C ILE A 25 -18.60 20.54 16.86
N SER A 26 -18.66 21.85 16.63
CA SER A 26 -18.84 22.40 15.29
C SER A 26 -17.67 22.07 14.35
N SER A 27 -16.46 21.86 14.87
CA SER A 27 -15.28 21.51 14.06
C SER A 27 -15.32 20.08 13.53
N THR A 28 -16.12 19.20 14.13
CA THR A 28 -16.27 17.79 13.72
C THR A 28 -17.30 17.57 12.62
N LEU A 29 -18.04 18.62 12.22
CA LEU A 29 -19.21 18.48 11.37
C LEU A 29 -19.11 19.32 10.10
N ALA A 30 -19.35 18.67 8.96
CA ALA A 30 -19.54 19.32 7.67
C ALA A 30 -20.99 19.17 7.18
N ALA A 31 -21.43 20.05 6.28
CA ALA A 31 -22.69 19.80 5.56
C ALA A 31 -22.55 18.49 4.77
N GLY A 32 -23.60 17.66 4.77
CA GLY A 32 -23.55 16.33 4.14
C GLY A 32 -23.05 15.20 5.03
N THR A 33 -22.77 15.47 6.31
CA THR A 33 -22.44 14.43 7.29
C THR A 33 -23.70 13.67 7.70
N LEU A 34 -23.66 12.35 7.54
CA LEU A 34 -24.58 11.43 8.19
C LEU A 34 -24.16 11.29 9.66
N VAL A 35 -24.97 11.85 10.55
CA VAL A 35 -24.68 11.88 11.99
C VAL A 35 -25.75 11.16 12.79
N ASP A 36 -25.35 10.58 13.91
CA ASP A 36 -26.27 10.25 14.99
C ASP A 36 -25.82 10.84 16.34
N PHE A 37 -26.77 10.91 17.27
CA PHE A 37 -26.61 11.57 18.57
C PHE A 37 -27.63 11.04 19.59
N GLU A 38 -27.31 11.15 20.89
CA GLU A 38 -28.22 10.85 22.00
C GLU A 38 -29.05 12.09 22.36
N VAL A 39 -30.33 11.88 22.69
CA VAL A 39 -31.23 12.93 23.19
C VAL A 39 -31.73 12.55 24.58
N ARG A 40 -31.66 13.48 25.53
CA ARG A 40 -32.21 13.32 26.89
C ARG A 40 -33.11 14.50 27.23
N GLY A 41 -34.37 14.22 27.57
CA GLY A 41 -35.34 15.27 27.88
C GLY A 41 -35.67 16.20 26.71
N GLY A 42 -35.33 15.81 25.47
CA GLY A 42 -35.54 16.61 24.25
C GLY A 42 -34.33 17.44 23.81
N GLU A 43 -33.21 17.40 24.55
CA GLU A 43 -31.96 18.08 24.18
C GLU A 43 -30.87 17.07 23.82
N VAL A 44 -29.98 17.44 22.90
CA VAL A 44 -28.82 16.62 22.52
C VAL A 44 -27.85 16.56 23.70
N VAL A 45 -27.47 15.34 24.08
CA VAL A 45 -26.54 15.07 25.17
C VAL A 45 -25.13 15.43 24.74
N VAL A 46 -24.40 16.18 25.56
CA VAL A 46 -22.98 16.46 25.33
C VAL A 46 -22.15 15.65 26.34
N PRO A 47 -21.38 14.64 25.89
CA PRO A 47 -20.53 13.85 26.77
C PRO A 47 -19.33 14.67 27.26
N SER A 48 -18.54 14.10 28.17
CA SER A 48 -17.34 14.76 28.72
C SER A 48 -16.27 15.07 27.65
N ALA A 49 -16.29 14.36 26.53
CA ALA A 49 -15.48 14.64 25.35
C ALA A 49 -16.40 15.23 24.26
N PRO A 50 -16.50 16.57 24.11
CA PRO A 50 -17.50 17.20 23.27
C PRO A 50 -17.51 16.71 21.81
N ARG A 51 -16.36 16.28 21.28
CA ARG A 51 -16.25 15.72 19.92
C ARG A 51 -17.10 14.46 19.68
N GLU A 52 -17.47 13.74 20.74
CA GLU A 52 -18.34 12.55 20.67
C GLU A 52 -19.84 12.89 20.65
N THR A 53 -20.21 14.19 20.71
CA THR A 53 -21.63 14.62 20.74
C THR A 53 -22.38 14.15 19.49
N PHE A 54 -21.74 14.25 18.33
CA PHE A 54 -22.27 13.78 17.07
C PHE A 54 -21.27 12.77 16.51
N HIS A 55 -21.71 11.54 16.35
CA HIS A 55 -20.91 10.54 15.67
C HIS A 55 -21.14 10.68 14.16
N ALA A 56 -20.08 11.04 13.45
CA ALA A 56 -20.08 11.26 12.00
C ALA A 56 -19.71 9.95 11.28
N ALA A 57 -20.72 9.17 10.89
CA ALA A 57 -20.50 7.86 10.27
C ALA A 57 -19.98 7.97 8.83
N LEU A 58 -20.58 8.85 8.02
CA LEU A 58 -20.22 9.09 6.62
C LEU A 58 -20.34 10.59 6.31
N THR A 59 -19.53 11.09 5.40
CA THR A 59 -19.60 12.50 4.97
C THR A 59 -19.59 12.62 3.46
N LYS A 60 -20.67 13.15 2.87
CA LYS A 60 -20.67 13.49 1.44
C LYS A 60 -19.92 14.81 1.22
N GLY A 61 -18.70 14.69 0.70
CA GLY A 61 -17.93 15.80 0.15
C GLY A 61 -18.08 15.90 -1.37
N ASP A 62 -17.01 16.37 -2.03
CA ASP A 62 -16.96 16.50 -3.50
C ASP A 62 -16.83 15.14 -4.20
N ASN A 63 -16.26 14.15 -3.53
CA ASN A 63 -15.97 12.83 -4.09
C ASN A 63 -17.09 11.82 -3.78
N ALA A 64 -17.10 10.73 -4.54
CA ALA A 64 -17.94 9.56 -4.26
C ALA A 64 -17.45 8.85 -2.99
N VAL A 65 -18.38 8.24 -2.25
CA VAL A 65 -18.10 7.57 -0.98
C VAL A 65 -18.67 6.17 -1.05
N PHE A 66 -17.87 5.18 -0.63
CA PHE A 66 -18.22 3.77 -0.71
C PHE A 66 -18.10 3.15 0.67
N ASP A 67 -19.08 2.31 0.97
CA ASP A 67 -19.16 1.65 2.26
C ASP A 67 -20.09 0.43 2.19
N MET A 68 -19.83 -0.58 3.02
CA MET A 68 -20.52 -1.87 3.01
C MET A 68 -21.26 -2.12 4.31
N GLN A 69 -22.40 -2.82 4.23
CA GLN A 69 -23.25 -3.04 5.38
C GLN A 69 -22.55 -3.78 6.54
N GLU A 70 -21.75 -4.80 6.22
CA GLU A 70 -21.23 -5.72 7.25
C GLU A 70 -19.93 -5.26 7.92
N TYR A 71 -19.11 -4.48 7.21
CA TYR A 71 -17.73 -4.14 7.60
C TYR A 71 -17.44 -2.63 7.61
N GLY A 72 -18.46 -1.81 7.33
CA GLY A 72 -18.34 -0.37 7.28
C GLY A 72 -18.39 0.34 8.64
N PRO A 73 -18.21 1.68 8.64
CA PRO A 73 -18.68 2.53 9.72
C PRO A 73 -20.12 2.20 10.15
N GLU A 74 -20.43 2.48 11.40
CA GLU A 74 -21.76 2.28 11.98
C GLU A 74 -22.23 3.58 12.63
N LEU A 75 -23.50 3.66 13.00
CA LEU A 75 -23.96 4.71 13.91
C LEU A 75 -23.35 4.51 15.31
N ALA A 76 -23.47 5.50 16.18
CA ALA A 76 -22.90 5.42 17.53
C ALA A 76 -23.43 4.20 18.31
N PRO A 77 -22.55 3.48 19.03
CA PRO A 77 -22.96 2.37 19.87
C PRO A 77 -23.86 2.84 21.02
N ARG A 78 -24.84 2.01 21.42
CA ARG A 78 -25.82 2.35 22.47
C ARG A 78 -25.93 1.27 23.52
N GLY A 79 -25.64 1.64 24.77
CA GLY A 79 -25.76 0.73 25.92
C GLY A 79 -24.86 -0.51 25.79
N GLY A 80 -23.65 -0.34 25.24
CA GLY A 80 -22.69 -1.43 25.02
C GLY A 80 -23.06 -2.37 23.85
N LYS A 81 -23.93 -1.92 22.94
CA LYS A 81 -24.24 -2.64 21.70
C LYS A 81 -23.73 -1.85 20.51
N PRO A 82 -23.27 -2.53 19.43
CA PRO A 82 -22.93 -1.88 18.18
C PRO A 82 -24.09 -1.03 17.66
N GLY A 83 -23.77 0.07 17.01
CA GLY A 83 -24.79 0.90 16.37
C GLY A 83 -25.34 0.27 15.11
N ASN A 84 -26.36 0.89 14.52
CA ASN A 84 -26.89 0.37 13.27
C ASN A 84 -25.88 0.56 12.14
N SER A 85 -25.80 -0.42 11.25
CA SER A 85 -24.91 -0.33 10.09
C SER A 85 -25.36 0.76 9.12
N VAL A 86 -24.42 1.23 8.30
CA VAL A 86 -24.68 2.07 7.14
C VAL A 86 -24.04 1.44 5.90
N ALA A 87 -24.36 1.96 4.72
CA ALA A 87 -23.65 1.62 3.48
C ALA A 87 -23.74 2.77 2.49
N ALA A 88 -22.82 2.81 1.53
CA ALA A 88 -22.73 3.87 0.54
C ALA A 88 -22.20 3.35 -0.80
N GLY A 89 -22.64 3.98 -1.88
CA GLY A 89 -22.13 3.73 -3.22
C GLY A 89 -23.09 4.23 -4.28
N TRP A 90 -22.92 3.73 -5.51
CA TRP A 90 -23.79 4.05 -6.62
C TRP A 90 -24.97 3.10 -6.74
N VAL A 91 -26.13 3.62 -7.09
CA VAL A 91 -27.37 2.85 -7.28
C VAL A 91 -27.36 2.17 -8.65
N TYR A 92 -27.45 0.83 -8.69
CA TYR A 92 -27.46 0.04 -9.93
C TYR A 92 -28.80 -0.63 -10.24
N ASP A 93 -29.62 -0.88 -9.23
CA ASP A 93 -30.96 -1.41 -9.42
C ASP A 93 -31.86 -1.03 -8.24
N LYS A 94 -33.17 -1.04 -8.47
CA LYS A 94 -34.17 -0.84 -7.42
C LYS A 94 -35.50 -1.50 -7.76
N SER A 95 -36.22 -1.91 -6.72
CA SER A 95 -37.63 -2.32 -6.80
C SER A 95 -38.47 -1.55 -5.78
N SER A 96 -39.75 -1.93 -5.62
CA SER A 96 -40.58 -1.40 -4.53
C SER A 96 -40.09 -1.76 -3.12
N SER A 97 -39.15 -2.69 -2.99
CA SER A 97 -38.69 -3.21 -1.70
C SER A 97 -37.22 -3.61 -1.68
N SER A 98 -36.43 -3.19 -2.67
CA SER A 98 -35.00 -3.46 -2.72
C SER A 98 -34.24 -2.30 -3.37
N LEU A 99 -32.97 -2.18 -3.01
CA LEU A 99 -32.02 -1.23 -3.58
C LEU A 99 -30.67 -1.94 -3.74
N THR A 100 -30.07 -1.86 -4.92
CA THR A 100 -28.73 -2.41 -5.20
C THR A 100 -27.73 -1.28 -5.27
N VAL A 101 -26.68 -1.38 -4.46
CA VAL A 101 -25.65 -0.34 -4.27
C VAL A 101 -24.27 -0.97 -4.47
N GLY A 102 -23.36 -0.25 -5.13
CA GLY A 102 -22.01 -0.76 -5.37
C GLY A 102 -21.00 0.29 -5.84
N ASP A 103 -19.75 -0.14 -6.02
CA ASP A 103 -18.63 0.68 -6.51
C ASP A 103 -18.56 0.75 -8.03
N GLY A 104 -19.35 -0.07 -8.72
CA GLY A 104 -19.68 0.18 -10.10
C GLY A 104 -18.72 -0.35 -11.14
N ARG A 105 -18.17 -1.54 -10.93
CA ARG A 105 -17.49 -2.28 -12.00
C ARG A 105 -17.95 -3.73 -12.08
N GLN A 106 -18.23 -4.17 -13.30
CA GLN A 106 -18.50 -5.56 -13.62
C GLN A 106 -17.47 -6.06 -14.64
N VAL A 107 -16.70 -7.07 -14.24
CA VAL A 107 -15.69 -7.70 -15.09
C VAL A 107 -16.30 -8.91 -15.77
N THR A 108 -16.32 -8.90 -17.09
CA THR A 108 -16.97 -9.94 -17.90
C THR A 108 -15.98 -10.76 -18.72
N HIS A 109 -14.76 -10.27 -18.89
CA HIS A 109 -13.71 -10.89 -19.69
C HIS A 109 -12.38 -10.84 -18.94
N ASP A 110 -11.53 -11.83 -19.19
CA ASP A 110 -10.15 -11.86 -18.69
C ASP A 110 -9.22 -10.94 -19.48
N MET A 111 -7.95 -10.85 -19.06
CA MET A 111 -6.96 -9.98 -19.69
C MET A 111 -6.61 -10.38 -21.14
N ALA A 112 -6.93 -11.59 -21.58
CA ALA A 112 -6.78 -12.03 -22.97
C ALA A 112 -8.05 -11.78 -23.81
N GLY A 113 -9.10 -11.18 -23.23
CA GLY A 113 -10.36 -10.88 -23.92
C GLY A 113 -11.32 -12.07 -24.05
N ARG A 114 -11.12 -13.16 -23.30
CA ARG A 114 -12.09 -14.28 -23.26
C ARG A 114 -13.10 -14.04 -22.16
N ALA A 115 -14.35 -14.42 -22.41
CA ALA A 115 -15.41 -14.29 -21.42
C ALA A 115 -15.08 -15.11 -20.16
N LEU A 116 -15.33 -14.52 -18.99
CA LEU A 116 -15.27 -15.22 -17.72
C LEU A 116 -16.48 -16.17 -17.59
N PRO A 117 -16.38 -17.26 -16.81
CA PRO A 117 -17.50 -18.20 -16.61
C PRO A 117 -18.76 -17.54 -16.05
N SER A 118 -18.56 -16.48 -15.24
CA SER A 118 -19.59 -15.61 -14.73
C SER A 118 -19.06 -14.17 -14.65
N PRO A 119 -19.90 -13.15 -14.95
CA PRO A 119 -19.56 -11.76 -14.64
C PRO A 119 -19.24 -11.60 -13.15
N ARG A 120 -18.18 -10.86 -12.84
CA ARG A 120 -17.75 -10.56 -11.48
C ARG A 120 -18.01 -9.10 -11.19
N ALA A 121 -19.03 -8.81 -10.37
CA ALA A 121 -19.19 -7.48 -9.80
C ALA A 121 -18.15 -7.33 -8.68
N ARG A 122 -17.38 -6.23 -8.68
CA ARG A 122 -16.32 -6.01 -7.68
C ARG A 122 -16.96 -5.84 -6.30
N TYR A 123 -17.72 -4.75 -6.11
CA TYR A 123 -18.51 -4.56 -4.90
C TYR A 123 -19.94 -4.14 -5.26
N GLU A 124 -20.89 -5.03 -5.01
CA GLU A 124 -22.31 -4.76 -5.20
C GLU A 124 -23.16 -5.58 -4.22
N GLU A 125 -24.06 -4.91 -3.50
CA GLU A 125 -24.97 -5.54 -2.55
C GLU A 125 -26.41 -5.10 -2.79
N THR A 126 -27.33 -6.05 -2.72
CA THR A 126 -28.78 -5.78 -2.81
C THR A 126 -29.42 -5.83 -1.43
N TYR A 127 -29.89 -4.69 -0.98
CA TYR A 127 -30.52 -4.51 0.33
C TYR A 127 -32.03 -4.61 0.26
N ARG A 128 -32.65 -5.11 1.34
CA ARG A 128 -34.11 -5.08 1.52
C ARG A 128 -34.51 -3.72 2.10
N VAL A 129 -35.45 -3.04 1.45
CA VAL A 129 -35.96 -1.75 1.93
C VAL A 129 -37.22 -1.96 2.77
N ALA A 130 -37.28 -1.34 3.95
CA ALA A 130 -38.47 -1.37 4.79
C ALA A 130 -39.65 -0.68 4.10
N LYS A 131 -40.89 -1.11 4.39
CA LYS A 131 -42.08 -0.56 3.73
C LYS A 131 -42.35 0.91 4.10
N ASP A 132 -41.87 1.29 5.27
CA ASP A 132 -41.97 2.58 5.91
C ASP A 132 -40.62 3.30 5.93
N ALA A 133 -39.68 2.91 5.06
CA ALA A 133 -38.38 3.58 4.95
C ALA A 133 -38.55 5.06 4.54
N ASN A 134 -37.78 5.94 5.16
CA ASN A 134 -37.70 7.33 4.81
C ASN A 134 -36.73 7.51 3.63
N ILE A 135 -37.14 8.29 2.63
CA ILE A 135 -36.32 8.54 1.44
C ILE A 135 -36.12 10.05 1.31
N TYR A 136 -34.90 10.46 1.03
CA TYR A 136 -34.48 11.86 1.00
C TYR A 136 -33.70 12.18 -0.27
N GLU A 137 -34.12 13.23 -0.96
CA GLU A 137 -33.32 13.91 -1.98
C GLU A 137 -32.46 14.95 -1.28
N VAL A 138 -31.15 14.81 -1.42
CA VAL A 138 -30.15 15.65 -0.76
C VAL A 138 -29.44 16.48 -1.80
N ASP A 139 -29.74 17.78 -1.83
CA ASP A 139 -29.12 18.71 -2.77
C ASP A 139 -27.75 19.17 -2.23
N THR A 140 -26.68 18.77 -2.91
CA THR A 140 -25.30 19.08 -2.50
C THR A 140 -24.86 20.47 -2.93
N GLU A 141 -25.57 21.12 -3.86
CA GLU A 141 -25.33 22.52 -4.25
C GLU A 141 -26.02 23.49 -3.27
N ASP A 142 -27.20 23.14 -2.80
CA ASP A 142 -27.94 23.84 -1.75
C ASP A 142 -28.64 22.88 -0.79
N TRP A 143 -27.91 22.46 0.26
CA TRP A 143 -28.42 21.60 1.32
C TRP A 143 -29.74 22.07 1.94
N SER A 144 -30.05 23.36 1.85
CA SER A 144 -31.26 23.95 2.43
C SER A 144 -32.55 23.57 1.72
N VAL A 145 -32.47 23.12 0.45
CA VAL A 145 -33.61 22.69 -0.37
C VAL A 145 -33.82 21.17 -0.39
N SER A 146 -32.97 20.40 0.29
CA SER A 146 -33.12 18.96 0.49
C SER A 146 -34.51 18.62 1.03
N LYS A 147 -35.12 17.53 0.54
CA LYS A 147 -36.55 17.26 0.74
C LYS A 147 -36.88 15.75 0.78
N PRO A 148 -38.04 15.37 1.32
CA PRO A 148 -38.52 13.99 1.25
C PRO A 148 -38.82 13.56 -0.19
N ALA A 149 -38.60 12.29 -0.46
CA ALA A 149 -38.87 11.64 -1.73
C ALA A 149 -39.50 10.26 -1.50
N THR A 150 -39.66 9.49 -2.57
CA THR A 150 -40.03 8.07 -2.52
C THR A 150 -38.95 7.23 -3.18
N LEU A 151 -38.92 5.92 -2.89
CA LEU A 151 -37.96 5.02 -3.53
C LEU A 151 -38.11 5.01 -5.06
N ALA A 152 -39.31 5.32 -5.57
CA ALA A 152 -39.56 5.47 -7.00
C ALA A 152 -38.83 6.67 -7.63
N ASP A 153 -38.48 7.69 -6.84
CA ASP A 153 -37.79 8.90 -7.31
C ASP A 153 -36.27 8.72 -7.41
N VAL A 154 -35.67 7.80 -6.64
CA VAL A 154 -34.20 7.56 -6.60
C VAL A 154 -33.66 7.17 -7.99
N PRO A 155 -32.82 7.97 -8.65
CA PRO A 155 -32.28 7.59 -9.95
C PRO A 155 -31.47 6.29 -9.89
N VAL A 156 -31.39 5.58 -11.01
CA VAL A 156 -30.55 4.38 -11.15
C VAL A 156 -29.47 4.70 -12.16
N THR A 157 -28.22 4.37 -11.83
CA THR A 157 -27.09 4.46 -12.75
C THR A 157 -27.36 3.51 -13.93
N PRO A 158 -27.37 4.00 -15.18
CA PRO A 158 -27.84 3.24 -16.34
C PRO A 158 -27.19 1.87 -16.54
N ASP A 159 -25.88 1.78 -16.30
CA ASP A 159 -25.06 0.59 -16.47
C ASP A 159 -23.73 0.74 -15.70
N HIS A 160 -22.95 -0.34 -15.65
CA HIS A 160 -21.62 -0.39 -15.02
C HIS A 160 -20.50 0.14 -15.92
N ASP A 161 -20.80 0.57 -17.15
CA ASP A 161 -19.78 1.00 -18.10
C ASP A 161 -19.06 2.26 -17.57
N TYR A 162 -17.74 2.29 -17.64
CA TYR A 162 -16.95 3.42 -17.14
C TYR A 162 -17.27 4.72 -17.90
N THR A 163 -17.76 4.62 -19.13
CA THR A 163 -18.19 5.76 -19.94
C THR A 163 -19.47 6.41 -19.41
N THR A 164 -20.24 5.70 -18.58
CA THR A 164 -21.33 6.26 -17.78
C THR A 164 -20.75 7.04 -16.60
N THR A 165 -20.50 8.32 -16.85
CA THR A 165 -19.86 9.21 -15.86
C THR A 165 -20.82 9.76 -14.81
N GLN A 166 -22.07 10.01 -15.16
CA GLN A 166 -23.08 10.43 -14.18
C GLN A 166 -23.58 9.22 -13.40
N ARG A 167 -23.21 9.13 -12.12
CA ARG A 167 -23.50 7.96 -11.26
C ARG A 167 -24.25 8.40 -10.01
N GLN A 168 -25.37 7.73 -9.71
CA GLN A 168 -26.25 8.16 -8.62
C GLN A 168 -25.73 7.64 -7.29
N GLN A 169 -25.11 8.52 -6.49
CA GLN A 169 -24.66 8.21 -5.13
C GLN A 169 -25.84 8.10 -4.15
N VAL A 170 -25.73 7.18 -3.20
CA VAL A 170 -26.65 7.00 -2.09
C VAL A 170 -25.90 6.69 -0.79
N PHE A 171 -26.44 7.14 0.35
CA PHE A 171 -26.18 6.58 1.68
C PHE A 171 -27.44 5.88 2.19
N VAL A 172 -27.27 4.74 2.85
CA VAL A 172 -28.36 3.99 3.46
C VAL A 172 -28.09 3.68 4.92
N VAL A 173 -29.15 3.66 5.73
CA VAL A 173 -29.11 3.29 7.16
C VAL A 173 -29.99 2.07 7.37
N PHE A 174 -29.51 1.12 8.18
CA PHE A 174 -30.21 -0.12 8.48
C PHE A 174 -30.92 -0.07 9.84
N ASP A 175 -31.91 -0.95 10.05
CA ASP A 175 -32.60 -1.11 11.34
C ASP A 175 -31.81 -1.92 12.39
N ARG A 176 -30.61 -2.41 12.01
CA ARG A 176 -29.77 -3.30 12.82
C ARG A 176 -28.29 -3.05 12.56
N ALA A 177 -27.48 -3.48 13.52
CA ALA A 177 -26.02 -3.54 13.45
C ALA A 177 -25.48 -4.69 12.58
N HIS A 178 -24.16 -4.69 12.35
CA HIS A 178 -23.44 -5.68 11.56
C HIS A 178 -23.75 -7.13 11.97
N THR A 179 -23.89 -7.40 13.28
CA THR A 179 -24.19 -8.74 13.83
C THR A 179 -25.47 -9.38 13.28
N HIS A 180 -26.37 -8.59 12.70
CA HIS A 180 -27.62 -9.05 12.11
C HIS A 180 -27.83 -8.49 10.69
N ALA A 181 -26.75 -8.14 9.98
CA ALA A 181 -26.77 -7.51 8.66
C ALA A 181 -27.70 -8.23 7.68
N LYS A 182 -27.59 -9.56 7.59
CA LYS A 182 -28.40 -10.43 6.70
C LYS A 182 -29.92 -10.34 6.94
N GLN A 183 -30.37 -9.94 8.14
CA GLN A 183 -31.80 -9.73 8.42
C GLN A 183 -32.22 -8.27 8.47
N ALA A 184 -31.25 -7.36 8.40
CA ALA A 184 -31.52 -5.94 8.48
C ALA A 184 -32.27 -5.45 7.24
N LYS A 185 -32.92 -4.32 7.40
CA LYS A 185 -33.62 -3.60 6.34
C LYS A 185 -33.20 -2.15 6.36
N VAL A 186 -33.10 -1.57 5.18
CA VAL A 186 -32.88 -0.15 5.00
C VAL A 186 -34.09 0.61 5.54
N THR A 187 -33.87 1.49 6.49
CA THR A 187 -34.87 2.39 7.08
C THR A 187 -34.78 3.79 6.51
N ASP A 188 -33.60 4.21 6.07
CA ASP A 188 -33.38 5.55 5.57
C ASP A 188 -32.48 5.50 4.32
N VAL A 189 -32.85 6.27 3.29
CA VAL A 189 -32.14 6.39 2.02
C VAL A 189 -31.90 7.86 1.72
N PHE A 190 -30.65 8.24 1.52
CA PHE A 190 -30.24 9.60 1.15
C PHE A 190 -29.58 9.54 -0.22
N TYR A 191 -30.25 9.99 -1.27
CA TYR A 191 -29.65 10.09 -2.60
C TYR A 191 -29.29 11.54 -2.92
N PHE A 192 -28.14 11.74 -3.56
CA PHE A 192 -27.55 13.05 -3.71
C PHE A 192 -27.79 13.64 -5.10
N THR A 193 -28.10 14.94 -5.17
CA THR A 193 -28.31 15.69 -6.41
C THR A 193 -27.46 16.97 -6.43
N PRO A 194 -26.76 17.30 -7.53
CA PRO A 194 -26.61 16.48 -8.74
C PRO A 194 -25.90 15.15 -8.44
N SER A 195 -26.04 14.20 -9.36
CA SER A 195 -25.33 12.92 -9.29
C SER A 195 -23.82 13.14 -9.31
N ASP A 196 -23.06 12.21 -8.71
CA ASP A 196 -21.61 12.24 -8.80
C ASP A 196 -21.15 12.05 -10.25
N THR A 197 -19.97 12.58 -10.55
CA THR A 197 -19.31 12.41 -11.84
C THR A 197 -18.08 11.55 -11.64
N SER A 198 -18.09 10.32 -12.17
CA SER A 198 -16.91 9.47 -12.20
C SER A 198 -15.83 10.05 -13.13
N ASP A 199 -14.60 9.56 -13.05
CA ASP A 199 -13.51 10.09 -13.87
C ASP A 199 -13.60 9.73 -15.36
N GLY A 200 -14.58 8.90 -15.73
CA GLY A 200 -14.83 8.48 -17.11
C GLY A 200 -13.68 7.68 -17.71
N LYS A 201 -12.82 7.10 -16.88
CA LYS A 201 -11.66 6.32 -17.34
C LYS A 201 -11.89 4.83 -17.11
N PRO A 202 -11.40 3.98 -18.03
CA PRO A 202 -11.42 2.55 -17.83
C PRO A 202 -10.56 2.21 -16.61
N VAL A 203 -11.18 1.53 -15.65
CA VAL A 203 -10.49 0.88 -14.54
C VAL A 203 -10.28 -0.56 -14.96
N TRP A 204 -9.04 -1.04 -14.86
CA TRP A 204 -8.67 -2.42 -15.17
C TRP A 204 -8.33 -3.17 -13.89
N ASP A 205 -8.36 -4.50 -13.93
CA ASP A 205 -7.94 -5.32 -12.78
C ASP A 205 -6.42 -5.36 -12.63
N VAL A 206 -5.73 -4.80 -13.61
CA VAL A 206 -4.32 -4.47 -13.57
C VAL A 206 -4.15 -3.01 -13.15
N PRO A 207 -2.97 -2.65 -12.62
CA PRO A 207 -2.62 -1.27 -12.36
C PRO A 207 -2.80 -0.39 -13.61
N THR A 208 -3.05 0.89 -13.38
CA THR A 208 -3.12 1.87 -14.46
C THR A 208 -1.79 1.90 -15.23
N LYS A 209 -1.87 2.03 -16.56
CA LYS A 209 -0.70 1.96 -17.45
C LYS A 209 0.07 0.64 -17.41
N SER A 210 -0.62 -0.45 -17.08
CA SER A 210 -0.09 -1.80 -17.29
C SER A 210 0.20 -2.07 -18.76
N ASP A 211 1.34 -2.71 -19.01
CA ASP A 211 1.73 -3.17 -20.35
C ASP A 211 0.82 -4.28 -20.88
N LEU A 212 0.11 -5.00 -20.01
CA LEU A 212 -0.90 -5.99 -20.42
C LEU A 212 -2.10 -5.35 -21.13
N LEU A 213 -2.21 -4.03 -21.12
CA LEU A 213 -3.21 -3.26 -21.85
C LEU A 213 -2.77 -2.85 -23.26
N GLY A 214 -1.54 -3.17 -23.67
CA GLY A 214 -0.96 -2.67 -24.91
C GLY A 214 -1.66 -3.14 -26.18
N ASP A 215 -2.28 -4.32 -26.15
CA ASP A 215 -3.06 -4.89 -27.25
C ASP A 215 -4.53 -4.44 -27.28
N LYS A 216 -4.99 -3.73 -26.24
CA LYS A 216 -6.40 -3.31 -26.09
C LYS A 216 -6.78 -2.15 -27.01
N GLY A 217 -5.80 -1.53 -27.65
CA GLY A 217 -6.01 -0.46 -28.63
C GLY A 217 -6.27 0.90 -27.97
N THR A 218 -7.18 1.67 -28.57
CA THR A 218 -7.48 3.06 -28.19
C THR A 218 -8.86 3.15 -27.57
N ASP A 219 -8.94 3.82 -26.42
CA ASP A 219 -10.18 4.13 -25.74
C ASP A 219 -11.01 5.11 -26.59
N PRO A 220 -12.26 4.77 -26.94
CA PRO A 220 -13.09 5.60 -27.80
C PRO A 220 -13.53 6.91 -27.14
N VAL A 221 -13.43 7.05 -25.81
CA VAL A 221 -13.84 8.25 -25.08
C VAL A 221 -12.72 9.28 -24.98
N SER A 222 -11.56 8.88 -24.46
CA SER A 222 -10.39 9.76 -24.32
C SER A 222 -9.59 9.92 -25.61
N GLY A 223 -9.62 8.93 -26.50
CA GLY A 223 -8.74 8.85 -27.66
C GLY A 223 -7.31 8.43 -27.34
N GLU A 224 -7.01 8.07 -26.08
CA GLU A 224 -5.71 7.57 -25.64
C GLU A 224 -5.60 6.04 -25.82
N ARG A 225 -4.39 5.50 -25.93
CA ARG A 225 -4.22 4.04 -25.84
C ARG A 225 -4.56 3.60 -24.43
N TYR A 226 -5.18 2.43 -24.26
CA TYR A 226 -5.56 1.95 -22.91
C TYR A 226 -4.36 1.86 -21.95
N GLN A 227 -3.19 1.42 -22.45
CA GLN A 227 -1.93 1.41 -21.69
C GLN A 227 -1.39 2.80 -21.30
N ASP A 228 -1.89 3.89 -21.89
CA ASP A 228 -1.43 5.26 -21.58
C ASP A 228 -2.36 5.96 -20.58
N ILE A 229 -3.58 5.43 -20.38
CA ILE A 229 -4.59 6.03 -19.51
C ILE A 229 -4.14 5.92 -18.06
N ASN A 230 -4.06 7.09 -17.41
CA ASN A 230 -3.85 7.20 -15.97
C ASN A 230 -5.19 7.44 -15.27
N ALA A 231 -5.77 6.42 -14.63
CA ALA A 231 -6.98 6.59 -13.82
C ALA A 231 -6.71 7.52 -12.63
N THR A 232 -7.77 8.19 -12.15
CA THR A 232 -7.67 9.16 -11.04
C THR A 232 -7.22 8.46 -9.76
N GLY A 233 -6.39 9.13 -8.94
CA GLY A 233 -5.85 8.53 -7.72
C GLY A 233 -6.91 8.27 -6.64
N VAL A 234 -6.61 7.31 -5.75
CA VAL A 234 -7.53 6.75 -4.73
C VAL A 234 -8.16 7.82 -3.84
N THR A 235 -7.38 8.83 -3.45
CA THR A 235 -7.86 9.93 -2.59
C THR A 235 -9.05 10.69 -3.17
N THR A 236 -9.19 10.72 -4.49
CA THR A 236 -10.29 11.39 -5.20
C THR A 236 -11.33 10.41 -5.73
N ALA A 237 -10.89 9.21 -6.10
CA ALA A 237 -11.74 8.21 -6.75
C ALA A 237 -11.36 6.79 -6.29
N PRO A 238 -11.73 6.36 -5.08
CA PRO A 238 -11.22 5.10 -4.51
C PRO A 238 -11.60 3.84 -5.31
N TYR A 239 -12.72 3.87 -6.03
CA TYR A 239 -13.15 2.79 -6.94
C TYR A 239 -12.21 2.55 -8.13
N THR A 240 -11.28 3.46 -8.44
CA THR A 240 -10.40 3.34 -9.61
C THR A 240 -9.22 2.41 -9.42
N ARG A 241 -8.99 1.93 -8.18
CA ARG A 241 -7.93 0.98 -7.86
C ARG A 241 -8.44 -0.40 -7.43
N SER A 242 -9.74 -0.61 -7.40
CA SER A 242 -10.34 -1.89 -7.03
C SER A 242 -9.83 -3.06 -7.88
N THR A 243 -9.36 -4.11 -7.21
CA THR A 243 -8.98 -5.39 -7.80
C THR A 243 -9.39 -6.56 -6.92
N GLU A 244 -9.45 -7.74 -7.51
CA GLU A 244 -9.79 -9.00 -6.84
C GLU A 244 -8.62 -9.49 -5.97
N PRO A 245 -8.89 -10.05 -4.78
CA PRO A 245 -7.85 -10.68 -3.98
C PRO A 245 -7.44 -12.02 -4.58
N PHE A 246 -6.30 -12.54 -4.16
CA PHE A 246 -5.83 -13.86 -4.59
C PHE A 246 -4.88 -14.49 -3.57
N ASN A 247 -4.82 -15.81 -3.58
CA ASN A 247 -3.86 -16.56 -2.78
C ASN A 247 -2.48 -16.46 -3.44
N ILE A 248 -1.44 -16.17 -2.66
CA ILE A 248 -0.03 -16.25 -3.07
C ILE A 248 0.49 -17.64 -2.73
N VAL A 249 0.49 -17.98 -1.43
CA VAL A 249 0.67 -19.35 -0.93
C VAL A 249 -0.71 -19.83 -0.48
N PRO A 250 -1.26 -20.91 -1.09
CA PRO A 250 -2.60 -21.39 -0.78
C PRO A 250 -2.85 -21.52 0.72
N GLU A 251 -4.00 -21.05 1.18
CA GLU A 251 -4.46 -21.14 2.59
C GLU A 251 -3.62 -20.36 3.61
N THR A 252 -2.44 -19.83 3.28
CA THR A 252 -1.54 -19.20 4.27
C THR A 252 -1.20 -17.74 3.97
N PHE A 253 -0.98 -17.36 2.72
CA PHE A 253 -0.51 -16.02 2.35
C PHE A 253 -1.35 -15.46 1.21
N HIS A 254 -2.07 -14.36 1.46
CA HIS A 254 -3.07 -13.80 0.57
C HIS A 254 -2.78 -12.34 0.24
N TYR A 255 -3.03 -11.96 -1.01
CA TYR A 255 -3.11 -10.58 -1.44
C TYR A 255 -4.54 -10.05 -1.24
N VAL A 256 -4.69 -8.99 -0.43
CA VAL A 256 -5.99 -8.36 -0.13
C VAL A 256 -6.00 -6.85 -0.39
N GLY A 257 -4.96 -6.33 -1.04
CA GLY A 257 -4.82 -4.91 -1.39
C GLY A 257 -5.62 -4.48 -2.62
N ASP A 258 -5.22 -3.34 -3.18
CA ASP A 258 -5.78 -2.77 -4.41
C ASP A 258 -4.72 -2.70 -5.54
N ASN A 259 -5.07 -2.32 -6.76
CA ASN A 259 -4.10 -2.30 -7.87
C ASN A 259 -3.08 -1.12 -7.82
N GLU A 260 -2.99 -0.39 -6.70
CA GLU A 260 -1.96 0.61 -6.40
C GLU A 260 -1.11 0.19 -5.19
N VAL A 261 -1.73 -0.11 -4.05
CA VAL A 261 -1.09 -0.48 -2.77
C VAL A 261 -1.43 -1.91 -2.39
N SER A 262 -0.39 -2.66 -2.03
CA SER A 262 -0.49 -4.07 -1.65
C SER A 262 -0.75 -4.20 -0.15
N LEU A 263 -1.76 -4.99 0.20
CA LEU A 263 -2.02 -5.45 1.57
C LEU A 263 -1.92 -6.97 1.56
N TYR A 264 -1.36 -7.51 2.63
CA TYR A 264 -1.07 -8.93 2.75
C TYR A 264 -1.72 -9.50 3.99
N LEU A 265 -2.60 -10.49 3.81
CA LEU A 265 -3.22 -11.23 4.90
C LEU A 265 -2.53 -12.59 5.04
N PHE A 266 -2.11 -12.91 6.25
CA PHE A 266 -1.54 -14.19 6.61
C PHE A 266 -2.47 -14.94 7.55
N ASP A 267 -2.75 -16.19 7.21
CA ASP A 267 -3.43 -17.15 8.09
C ASP A 267 -2.37 -17.97 8.83
N ALA A 268 -2.12 -17.57 10.07
CA ALA A 268 -0.98 -18.02 10.85
C ALA A 268 -1.39 -19.11 11.85
N ASP A 269 -1.15 -20.37 11.49
CA ASP A 269 -1.24 -21.51 12.39
C ASP A 269 -0.05 -21.48 13.37
N MET A 270 -0.35 -21.24 14.65
CA MET A 270 0.66 -21.14 15.71
C MET A 270 1.29 -22.50 16.10
N GLY A 271 0.97 -23.58 15.37
CA GLY A 271 1.46 -24.94 15.60
C GLY A 271 0.90 -25.57 16.86
N THR A 272 -0.21 -25.04 17.38
CA THR A 272 -0.84 -25.52 18.61
C THR A 272 -1.91 -26.57 18.32
N LYS A 273 -2.52 -27.13 19.36
CA LYS A 273 -3.67 -28.05 19.20
C LYS A 273 -5.01 -27.32 19.06
N SER A 274 -5.03 -26.02 19.33
CA SER A 274 -6.23 -25.22 19.45
C SER A 274 -6.23 -24.21 18.32
N PRO A 275 -7.15 -24.32 17.34
CA PRO A 275 -7.28 -23.32 16.27
C PRO A 275 -7.70 -21.92 16.75
N LYS A 276 -7.81 -21.72 18.08
CA LYS A 276 -8.06 -20.41 18.70
C LYS A 276 -6.76 -19.69 19.04
N ASP A 277 -5.64 -20.40 18.96
CA ASP A 277 -4.33 -19.81 19.19
C ASP A 277 -3.78 -19.27 17.86
N ASP A 278 -4.32 -19.74 16.71
CA ASP A 278 -4.04 -19.24 15.36
C ASP A 278 -4.38 -17.76 15.25
N GLN A 279 -3.65 -17.05 14.39
CA GLN A 279 -3.76 -15.61 14.23
C GLN A 279 -3.97 -15.20 12.78
N LEU A 280 -4.78 -14.16 12.56
CA LEU A 280 -4.78 -13.43 11.30
C LEU A 280 -3.86 -12.20 11.41
N VAL A 281 -2.81 -12.18 10.59
CA VAL A 281 -1.83 -11.08 10.56
C VAL A 281 -2.00 -10.31 9.26
N LEU A 282 -2.34 -9.03 9.37
CA LEU A 282 -2.43 -8.11 8.24
C LEU A 282 -1.17 -7.24 8.18
N VAL A 283 -0.43 -7.31 7.08
CA VAL A 283 0.63 -6.35 6.79
C VAL A 283 0.02 -5.25 5.91
N ASP A 284 0.20 -4.00 6.34
CA ASP A 284 -0.38 -2.80 5.74
C ASP A 284 -1.87 -2.56 6.04
N SER A 285 -2.38 -1.37 5.74
CA SER A 285 -3.81 -1.03 5.84
C SER A 285 -4.30 -0.05 4.77
N GLY A 286 -3.47 0.25 3.76
CA GLY A 286 -3.95 0.92 2.55
C GLY A 286 -4.43 2.37 2.73
N TRP A 287 -5.05 2.90 1.68
CA TRP A 287 -5.58 4.27 1.64
C TRP A 287 -6.85 4.51 2.48
N PRO A 288 -7.04 5.72 3.04
CA PRO A 288 -8.32 6.13 3.60
C PRO A 288 -9.43 6.08 2.54
N ASN A 289 -10.67 5.84 2.99
CA ASN A 289 -11.87 5.69 2.15
C ASN A 289 -11.88 4.47 1.22
N SER A 290 -10.90 3.57 1.37
CA SER A 290 -10.82 2.32 0.60
C SER A 290 -11.08 1.07 1.45
N GLY A 291 -11.39 1.22 2.75
CA GLY A 291 -11.63 0.10 3.65
C GLY A 291 -12.68 -0.88 3.13
N TYR A 292 -13.76 -0.35 2.55
CA TYR A 292 -14.83 -1.13 1.90
C TYR A 292 -14.30 -2.22 0.95
N GLN A 293 -13.21 -1.95 0.23
CA GLN A 293 -12.62 -2.87 -0.73
C GLN A 293 -11.72 -3.89 -0.05
N TYR A 294 -10.89 -3.45 0.91
CA TYR A 294 -9.98 -4.34 1.65
C TYR A 294 -10.74 -5.36 2.51
N TRP A 295 -11.81 -4.93 3.17
CA TRP A 295 -12.65 -5.82 3.99
C TRP A 295 -13.36 -6.88 3.15
N LYS A 296 -13.87 -6.49 1.98
CA LYS A 296 -14.47 -7.43 1.02
C LYS A 296 -13.44 -8.35 0.39
N ASN A 297 -12.20 -7.89 0.21
CA ASN A 297 -11.10 -8.72 -0.24
C ASN A 297 -10.74 -9.80 0.79
N ILE A 298 -10.69 -9.44 2.08
CA ILE A 298 -10.52 -10.39 3.18
C ILE A 298 -11.70 -11.39 3.23
N GLU A 299 -12.94 -10.91 3.14
CA GLU A 299 -14.15 -11.75 3.07
C GLU A 299 -14.10 -12.74 1.89
N ALA A 300 -13.70 -12.27 0.71
CA ALA A 300 -13.60 -13.10 -0.49
C ALA A 300 -12.51 -14.17 -0.39
N MET A 301 -11.53 -14.00 0.51
CA MET A 301 -10.57 -15.03 0.86
C MET A 301 -11.05 -16.00 1.95
N GLY A 302 -12.27 -15.80 2.46
CA GLY A 302 -12.93 -16.70 3.40
C GLY A 302 -12.73 -16.31 4.86
N TYR A 303 -12.16 -15.15 5.13
CA TYR A 303 -11.87 -14.64 6.47
C TYR A 303 -12.81 -13.50 6.85
N ASP A 304 -13.07 -13.34 8.14
CA ASP A 304 -13.74 -12.15 8.65
C ASP A 304 -12.69 -11.09 8.95
N PRO A 305 -12.73 -9.87 8.38
CA PRO A 305 -11.77 -8.82 8.71
C PRO A 305 -11.83 -8.39 10.19
N ARG A 306 -12.90 -8.74 10.91
CA ARG A 306 -12.98 -8.54 12.37
C ARG A 306 -12.12 -9.52 13.18
N ASP A 307 -11.69 -10.61 12.56
CA ASP A 307 -10.85 -11.64 13.17
C ASP A 307 -9.35 -11.33 13.01
N VAL A 308 -8.97 -10.17 12.45
CA VAL A 308 -7.56 -9.73 12.38
C VAL A 308 -7.01 -9.48 13.78
N ASP A 309 -5.97 -10.24 14.16
CA ASP A 309 -5.35 -10.16 15.49
C ASP A 309 -4.20 -9.15 15.54
N VAL A 310 -3.45 -9.00 14.44
CA VAL A 310 -2.25 -8.18 14.36
C VAL A 310 -2.23 -7.38 13.06
N VAL A 311 -1.95 -6.08 13.15
CA VAL A 311 -1.67 -5.20 12.01
C VAL A 311 -0.22 -4.73 12.09
N VAL A 312 0.57 -5.04 11.07
CA VAL A 312 1.96 -4.60 10.94
C VAL A 312 2.03 -3.50 9.88
N MET A 313 2.25 -2.27 10.31
CA MET A 313 2.46 -1.15 9.40
C MET A 313 3.95 -1.02 9.03
N PRO A 314 4.30 -0.95 7.74
CA PRO A 314 5.70 -0.87 7.31
C PRO A 314 6.32 0.52 7.47
N HIS A 315 5.51 1.59 7.39
CA HIS A 315 5.92 2.98 7.53
C HIS A 315 4.72 3.95 7.66
N GLY A 316 4.99 5.19 8.07
CA GLY A 316 4.00 6.20 8.45
C GLY A 316 3.45 7.08 7.32
N HIS A 317 3.27 6.56 6.11
CA HIS A 317 2.57 7.29 5.04
C HIS A 317 1.09 6.87 4.93
N LEU A 318 0.25 7.83 4.53
CA LEU A 318 -1.21 7.74 4.57
C LEU A 318 -1.78 6.57 3.77
N ASP A 319 -1.11 6.21 2.69
CA ASP A 319 -1.45 5.07 1.84
C ASP A 319 -1.18 3.72 2.48
N HIS A 320 -0.54 3.69 3.66
CA HIS A 320 -0.17 2.46 4.37
C HIS A 320 -0.80 2.30 5.76
N TYR A 321 -1.24 3.40 6.39
CA TYR A 321 -1.98 3.38 7.67
C TYR A 321 -3.45 3.78 7.54
N GLY A 322 -3.90 4.17 6.34
CA GLY A 322 -5.10 4.97 6.12
C GLY A 322 -6.41 4.37 6.61
N THR A 323 -6.55 3.04 6.66
CA THR A 323 -7.74 2.37 7.20
C THR A 323 -7.50 1.73 8.57
N THR A 324 -6.33 1.90 9.18
CA THR A 324 -5.97 1.29 10.47
C THR A 324 -7.03 1.57 11.55
N MET A 325 -7.47 2.82 11.71
CA MET A 325 -8.45 3.16 12.74
C MET A 325 -9.87 2.72 12.40
N GLU A 326 -10.20 2.61 11.11
CA GLU A 326 -11.47 2.02 10.66
C GLU A 326 -11.54 0.55 11.07
N LEU A 327 -10.46 -0.22 10.81
CA LEU A 327 -10.32 -1.62 11.20
C LEU A 327 -10.39 -1.82 12.72
N VAL A 328 -9.60 -1.05 13.48
CA VAL A 328 -9.60 -1.09 14.96
C VAL A 328 -11.02 -0.86 15.49
N THR A 329 -11.70 0.18 15.00
CA THR A 329 -13.06 0.51 15.44
C THR A 329 -14.03 -0.63 15.11
N MET A 330 -13.95 -1.19 13.91
CA MET A 330 -14.78 -2.32 13.48
C MET A 330 -14.58 -3.54 14.40
N ILE A 331 -13.32 -3.91 14.69
CA ILE A 331 -12.97 -5.04 15.57
C ILE A 331 -13.49 -4.80 17.00
N GLU A 332 -13.21 -3.63 17.58
CA GLU A 332 -13.62 -3.31 18.95
C GLU A 332 -15.15 -3.25 19.11
N ASN A 333 -15.87 -2.73 18.11
CA ASN A 333 -17.33 -2.74 18.11
C ASN A 333 -17.88 -4.17 18.11
N SER A 334 -17.20 -5.12 17.47
CA SER A 334 -17.57 -6.54 17.50
C SER A 334 -17.20 -7.25 18.82
N GLY A 335 -16.47 -6.57 19.71
CA GLY A 335 -15.98 -7.08 20.99
C GLY A 335 -14.61 -7.77 20.90
N GLY A 336 -13.92 -7.64 19.77
CA GLY A 336 -12.55 -8.11 19.57
C GLY A 336 -11.50 -7.07 20.00
N SER A 337 -10.25 -7.38 19.71
CA SER A 337 -9.10 -6.50 19.91
C SER A 337 -8.03 -6.81 18.88
N VAL A 338 -7.24 -5.81 18.51
CA VAL A 338 -6.16 -5.95 17.52
C VAL A 338 -4.88 -5.31 18.06
N GLN A 339 -3.73 -5.96 17.83
CA GLN A 339 -2.43 -5.38 18.11
C GLN A 339 -1.94 -4.57 16.91
N LEU A 340 -1.47 -3.34 17.16
CA LEU A 340 -0.84 -2.51 16.14
C LEU A 340 0.68 -2.50 16.34
N LEU A 341 1.41 -2.80 15.28
CA LEU A 341 2.87 -2.77 15.26
C LEU A 341 3.35 -1.80 14.19
N SER A 342 4.28 -0.91 14.53
CA SER A 342 4.87 0.02 13.58
C SER A 342 6.32 0.37 13.91
N PRO A 343 7.05 1.00 12.96
CA PRO A 343 8.38 1.50 13.21
C PRO A 343 8.35 2.63 14.24
N ARG A 344 9.16 2.49 15.29
CA ARG A 344 9.26 3.51 16.34
C ARG A 344 9.66 4.86 15.77
N GLU A 345 10.56 4.87 14.80
CA GLU A 345 11.12 6.06 14.18
C GLU A 345 10.08 6.82 13.35
N ASP A 346 9.09 6.13 12.78
CA ASP A 346 8.00 6.79 12.07
C ASP A 346 6.91 7.32 12.98
N VAL A 347 6.76 6.75 14.17
CA VAL A 347 5.77 7.20 15.17
C VAL A 347 6.31 8.35 16.03
N ASN A 348 7.58 8.24 16.47
CA ASN A 348 8.21 9.15 17.45
C ASN A 348 9.33 10.03 16.87
N GLY A 349 9.80 9.75 15.66
CA GLY A 349 11.01 10.36 15.10
C GLY A 349 12.30 9.66 15.54
N LEU A 350 13.41 10.01 14.89
CA LEU A 350 14.74 9.46 15.19
C LEU A 350 15.56 10.45 16.02
N ALA A 351 15.79 10.10 17.29
CA ALA A 351 16.54 10.91 18.25
C ALA A 351 18.00 10.49 18.42
N GLN A 352 18.32 9.22 18.17
CA GLN A 352 19.67 8.68 18.28
C GLN A 352 19.86 7.56 17.26
N ASP A 353 21.00 7.52 16.58
CA ASP A 353 21.38 6.39 15.71
C ASP A 353 22.12 5.28 16.49
N ALA A 354 22.47 4.18 15.84
CA ALA A 354 23.14 3.05 16.50
C ALA A 354 24.55 3.40 16.98
N ALA A 355 25.23 4.36 16.34
CA ALA A 355 26.53 4.88 16.78
C ALA A 355 26.44 5.85 17.98
N GLY A 356 25.21 6.19 18.41
CA GLY A 356 24.97 7.06 19.56
C GLY A 356 24.94 8.55 19.25
N ASN A 357 24.99 8.95 17.98
CA ASN A 357 24.87 10.35 17.57
C ASN A 357 23.44 10.84 17.78
N THR A 358 23.30 12.09 18.25
CA THR A 358 21.99 12.68 18.50
C THR A 358 21.42 13.35 17.25
N TRP A 359 20.15 13.07 16.98
CA TRP A 359 19.40 13.59 15.85
C TRP A 359 18.09 14.24 16.30
N ASN A 360 17.48 15.03 15.43
CA ASN A 360 16.14 15.58 15.61
C ASN A 360 15.36 15.43 14.31
N LEU A 361 15.23 14.18 13.84
CA LEU A 361 14.47 13.87 12.64
C LEU A 361 13.00 13.66 13.01
N PRO A 362 12.07 14.38 12.36
CA PRO A 362 10.66 14.28 12.68
C PRO A 362 10.09 12.90 12.31
N PRO A 363 9.03 12.44 13.00
CA PRO A 363 8.27 11.26 12.58
C PRO A 363 7.65 11.43 11.19
N ALA A 364 7.43 10.33 10.48
CA ALA A 364 6.65 10.32 9.25
C ALA A 364 5.14 10.33 9.53
N LEU A 365 4.70 9.61 10.58
CA LEU A 365 3.29 9.59 10.98
C LEU A 365 2.87 11.01 11.42
N PRO A 366 1.84 11.61 10.79
CA PRO A 366 1.43 12.96 11.12
C PRO A 366 1.05 13.12 12.59
N ALA A 367 1.31 14.30 13.16
CA ALA A 367 0.99 14.61 14.55
C ALA A 367 -0.53 14.54 14.85
N SER A 368 -1.38 14.65 13.82
CA SER A 368 -2.83 14.49 13.93
C SER A 368 -3.27 13.05 14.21
N GLU A 369 -2.45 12.05 13.88
CA GLU A 369 -2.75 10.63 14.11
C GLU A 369 -2.43 10.24 15.55
N SER A 370 -3.05 10.91 16.53
CA SER A 370 -2.76 10.70 17.95
C SER A 370 -3.17 9.32 18.42
N GLU A 371 -4.29 8.80 17.93
CA GLU A 371 -4.82 7.51 18.36
C GLU A 371 -3.97 6.33 17.89
N ILE A 372 -3.54 6.34 16.62
CA ILE A 372 -2.58 5.35 16.10
C ILE A 372 -1.31 5.37 16.97
N ARG A 373 -0.77 6.56 17.23
CA ARG A 373 0.45 6.73 18.05
C ARG A 373 0.31 6.24 19.48
N GLU A 374 -0.85 6.42 20.11
CA GLU A 374 -1.09 5.99 21.49
C GLU A 374 -1.31 4.48 21.63
N ARG A 375 -1.81 3.82 20.58
CA ARG A 375 -2.18 2.40 20.58
C ARG A 375 -1.11 1.47 19.99
N THR A 376 -0.11 2.02 19.32
CA THR A 376 0.89 1.26 18.57
C THR A 376 2.05 0.81 19.47
N ASP A 377 2.33 -0.49 19.42
CA ASP A 377 3.58 -1.09 19.88
C ASP A 377 4.64 -1.01 18.77
N PHE A 378 5.91 -1.18 19.12
CA PHE A 378 7.00 -1.03 18.15
C PHE A 378 7.56 -2.37 17.70
N ILE A 379 7.81 -2.47 16.40
CA ILE A 379 8.60 -3.56 15.83
C ILE A 379 10.02 -3.55 16.42
N GLU A 380 10.58 -4.76 16.60
CA GLU A 380 11.98 -4.96 16.96
C GLU A 380 12.73 -5.43 15.72
N TYR A 381 13.62 -4.61 15.19
CA TYR A 381 14.39 -4.93 13.98
C TYR A 381 15.32 -6.12 14.19
N ASP A 382 15.62 -6.81 13.09
CA ASP A 382 16.55 -7.94 13.00
C ASP A 382 16.18 -9.13 13.91
N THR A 383 14.93 -9.15 14.39
CA THR A 383 14.36 -10.19 15.23
C THR A 383 13.12 -10.76 14.57
N TRP A 384 13.07 -12.08 14.38
CA TRP A 384 11.91 -12.75 13.80
C TRP A 384 10.67 -12.57 14.67
N MET A 385 9.63 -12.01 14.08
CA MET A 385 8.25 -12.09 14.56
C MET A 385 7.72 -13.47 14.15
N ASP A 386 7.56 -14.37 15.13
CA ASP A 386 7.21 -15.77 14.89
C ASP A 386 5.71 -16.00 15.15
N PHE A 387 5.00 -16.31 14.07
CA PHE A 387 3.58 -16.65 14.05
C PHE A 387 3.36 -18.12 13.63
N GLY A 388 4.31 -19.02 13.95
CA GLY A 388 4.20 -20.44 13.65
C GLY A 388 4.56 -20.78 12.20
N ASN A 389 3.57 -21.15 11.39
CA ASN A 389 3.78 -21.42 9.95
C ASN A 389 4.25 -20.16 9.19
N VAL A 390 4.01 -18.96 9.73
CA VAL A 390 4.47 -17.67 9.19
C VAL A 390 5.50 -17.03 10.11
N ARG A 391 6.60 -16.52 9.55
CA ARG A 391 7.57 -15.69 10.28
C ARG A 391 7.88 -14.43 9.48
N MET A 392 8.08 -13.31 10.15
CA MET A 392 8.41 -12.03 9.52
C MET A 392 9.66 -11.44 10.16
N LEU A 393 10.66 -11.13 9.35
CA LEU A 393 11.88 -10.46 9.81
C LEU A 393 11.83 -8.99 9.43
N PRO A 394 11.47 -8.07 10.34
CA PRO A 394 11.57 -6.63 10.11
C PRO A 394 13.03 -6.20 9.98
N LEU A 395 13.34 -5.48 8.90
CA LEU A 395 14.66 -4.98 8.57
C LEU A 395 14.58 -3.46 8.46
N TRP A 396 15.36 -2.74 9.26
CA TRP A 396 15.36 -1.28 9.24
C TRP A 396 15.97 -0.77 7.92
N SER A 397 15.16 -0.14 7.07
CA SER A 397 15.58 0.33 5.75
C SER A 397 15.19 1.80 5.52
N PRO A 398 15.69 2.75 6.34
CA PRO A 398 15.26 4.14 6.29
C PRO A 398 15.72 4.85 5.03
N GLY A 399 14.99 5.90 4.66
CA GLY A 399 15.28 6.74 3.50
C GLY A 399 14.00 7.31 2.90
N HIS A 400 13.04 6.43 2.59
CA HIS A 400 11.69 6.85 2.22
C HIS A 400 11.01 7.59 3.38
N THR A 401 11.06 6.99 4.57
CA THR A 401 10.76 7.58 5.88
C THR A 401 11.86 7.23 6.89
N PRO A 402 11.93 7.88 8.07
CA PRO A 402 12.89 7.54 9.13
C PRO A 402 12.79 6.10 9.67
N GLY A 403 11.61 5.50 9.63
CA GLY A 403 11.31 4.15 10.10
C GLY A 403 10.92 3.17 9.01
N SER A 404 11.13 3.48 7.73
CA SER A 404 10.78 2.55 6.65
C SER A 404 11.33 1.17 6.92
N THR A 405 10.44 0.17 6.92
CA THR A 405 10.75 -1.21 7.30
C THR A 405 10.51 -2.14 6.14
N SER A 406 11.59 -2.80 5.70
CA SER A 406 11.52 -3.92 4.78
C SER A 406 11.31 -5.22 5.56
N PHE A 407 10.80 -6.26 4.92
CA PHE A 407 10.60 -7.55 5.58
C PHE A 407 11.14 -8.69 4.73
N VAL A 408 11.60 -9.74 5.41
CA VAL A 408 11.60 -11.09 4.82
C VAL A 408 10.43 -11.84 5.45
N PHE A 409 9.48 -12.24 4.63
CA PHE A 409 8.45 -13.19 5.04
C PHE A 409 8.98 -14.60 4.79
N ASP A 410 8.76 -15.49 5.73
CA ASP A 410 9.09 -16.88 5.62
C ASP A 410 7.83 -17.70 5.93
N VAL A 411 7.30 -18.36 4.91
CA VAL A 411 5.95 -18.92 4.88
C VAL A 411 6.03 -20.39 4.56
N GLU A 412 5.44 -21.24 5.40
CA GLU A 412 5.27 -22.65 5.09
C GLU A 412 4.11 -22.87 4.11
N ASP A 413 4.38 -23.55 2.99
CA ASP A 413 3.36 -24.02 2.07
C ASP A 413 2.70 -25.29 2.64
N PRO A 414 1.41 -25.28 3.00
CA PRO A 414 0.74 -26.43 3.59
C PRO A 414 0.65 -27.63 2.65
N GLY A 415 0.72 -27.41 1.32
CA GLY A 415 0.67 -28.48 0.32
C GLY A 415 1.95 -29.32 0.26
N SER A 416 3.12 -28.68 0.40
CA SER A 416 4.43 -29.32 0.29
C SER A 416 5.18 -29.47 1.62
N GLY A 417 4.88 -28.63 2.61
CA GLY A 417 5.66 -28.45 3.84
C GLY A 417 6.97 -27.70 3.64
N GLU A 418 7.23 -27.14 2.44
CA GLU A 418 8.40 -26.32 2.16
C GLU A 418 8.20 -24.90 2.72
N ARG A 419 9.29 -24.28 3.16
CA ARG A 419 9.29 -22.88 3.59
C ARG A 419 9.80 -22.00 2.46
N LEU A 420 8.98 -21.04 2.07
CA LEU A 420 9.22 -20.09 0.97
C LEU A 420 9.48 -18.71 1.54
N THR A 421 10.47 -18.02 0.99
CA THR A 421 10.85 -16.67 1.42
C THR A 421 10.42 -15.59 0.44
N PHE A 422 9.88 -14.49 0.97
CA PHE A 422 9.43 -13.35 0.17
C PHE A 422 10.08 -12.08 0.69
N GLY A 423 10.73 -11.33 -0.21
CA GLY A 423 11.29 -10.02 0.12
C GLY A 423 10.29 -8.89 -0.11
N TYR A 424 10.05 -8.10 0.94
CA TYR A 424 9.21 -6.91 0.94
C TYR A 424 10.08 -5.66 1.12
N MET A 425 10.01 -4.72 0.17
CA MET A 425 10.75 -3.46 0.23
C MET A 425 9.89 -2.36 0.88
N GLY A 426 10.24 -1.97 2.11
CA GLY A 426 9.58 -0.89 2.84
C GLY A 426 9.91 0.48 2.28
N GLY A 427 8.89 1.15 1.74
CA GLY A 427 8.96 2.50 1.20
C GLY A 427 9.21 2.57 -0.31
N TYR A 428 8.46 3.44 -1.00
CA TYR A 428 8.58 3.62 -2.45
C TYR A 428 9.29 4.93 -2.80
N GLY A 429 10.61 4.86 -3.01
CA GLY A 429 11.41 6.00 -3.44
C GLY A 429 11.61 7.06 -2.34
N TRP A 430 11.87 8.31 -2.72
CA TRP A 430 12.12 9.42 -1.79
C TRP A 430 11.57 10.73 -2.35
N SER A 431 11.33 11.70 -1.48
CA SER A 431 10.88 13.04 -1.86
C SER A 431 11.55 14.12 -0.98
N PRO A 432 11.95 15.28 -1.53
CA PRO A 432 11.93 15.61 -2.96
C PRO A 432 13.02 14.85 -3.74
N LYS A 433 12.79 14.64 -5.04
CA LYS A 433 13.74 13.95 -5.94
C LYS A 433 15.00 14.77 -6.22
N THR A 434 14.93 16.09 -6.06
CA THR A 434 16.09 16.99 -6.05
C THR A 434 16.88 16.87 -4.76
N VAL A 435 18.20 16.84 -4.86
CA VAL A 435 19.13 16.82 -3.72
C VAL A 435 19.13 18.19 -3.04
N THR A 436 19.00 18.20 -1.72
CA THR A 436 19.13 19.38 -0.87
C THR A 436 19.98 19.08 0.36
N ALA A 437 20.41 20.13 1.07
CA ALA A 437 21.12 19.95 2.33
C ALA A 437 20.27 19.27 3.42
N THR A 438 18.94 19.30 3.31
CA THR A 438 18.03 18.80 4.36
C THR A 438 17.52 17.38 4.11
N ASN A 439 17.51 16.92 2.84
CA ASN A 439 17.11 15.56 2.49
C ASN A 439 18.30 14.63 2.23
N GLY A 440 19.54 15.13 2.31
CA GLY A 440 20.71 14.39 1.88
C GLY A 440 20.87 13.00 2.51
N TRP A 441 20.51 12.85 3.79
CA TRP A 441 20.58 11.58 4.48
C TRP A 441 19.59 10.56 3.90
N GLN A 442 18.38 10.98 3.50
CA GLN A 442 17.41 10.11 2.84
C GLN A 442 17.92 9.61 1.50
N ARG A 443 18.67 10.46 0.78
CA ARG A 443 19.22 10.13 -0.55
C ARG A 443 20.26 9.02 -0.46
N LEU A 444 21.24 9.18 0.43
CA LEU A 444 22.27 8.16 0.64
C LEU A 444 21.71 6.93 1.36
N GLY A 445 20.92 7.15 2.42
CA GLY A 445 20.32 6.09 3.22
C GLY A 445 19.41 5.18 2.39
N PHE A 446 18.57 5.74 1.52
CA PHE A 446 17.71 4.92 0.65
C PHE A 446 18.53 4.01 -0.26
N ALA A 447 19.49 4.55 -1.02
CA ALA A 447 20.34 3.73 -1.90
C ALA A 447 21.20 2.72 -1.13
N HIS A 448 21.78 3.12 0.01
CA HIS A 448 22.53 2.23 0.89
C HIS A 448 21.67 1.04 1.36
N ASN A 449 20.45 1.31 1.84
CA ASN A 449 19.59 0.26 2.37
C ASN A 449 19.06 -0.69 1.28
N LEU A 450 18.81 -0.20 0.06
CA LEU A 450 18.51 -1.08 -1.07
C LEU A 450 19.69 -2.00 -1.41
N ALA A 451 20.90 -1.45 -1.47
CA ALA A 451 22.10 -2.23 -1.72
C ALA A 451 22.36 -3.24 -0.58
N TRP A 452 22.13 -2.85 0.68
CA TRP A 452 22.23 -3.74 1.83
C TRP A 452 21.21 -4.89 1.77
N LEU A 453 19.97 -4.62 1.36
CA LEU A 453 18.95 -5.66 1.14
C LEU A 453 19.37 -6.61 0.01
N GLN A 454 19.90 -6.10 -1.11
CA GLN A 454 20.46 -6.94 -2.17
C GLN A 454 21.62 -7.79 -1.67
N GLN A 455 22.49 -7.24 -0.82
CA GLN A 455 23.67 -7.93 -0.29
C GLN A 455 23.25 -9.08 0.64
N ARG A 456 22.43 -8.79 1.64
CA ARG A 456 22.10 -9.70 2.75
C ARG A 456 20.92 -10.63 2.46
N TRP A 457 19.98 -10.20 1.61
CA TRP A 457 18.70 -10.86 1.39
C TRP A 457 18.31 -10.96 -0.10
N GLY A 458 19.26 -10.78 -1.01
CA GLY A 458 19.00 -10.89 -2.45
C GLY A 458 18.65 -12.30 -2.94
N ASP A 459 18.83 -13.32 -2.09
CA ASP A 459 18.57 -14.74 -2.37
C ASP A 459 17.20 -15.24 -1.89
N VAL A 460 16.31 -14.35 -1.44
CA VAL A 460 14.92 -14.74 -1.15
C VAL A 460 14.24 -15.26 -2.41
N ASP A 461 13.29 -16.18 -2.25
CA ASP A 461 12.70 -16.90 -3.37
C ASP A 461 11.86 -15.99 -4.27
N TYR A 462 11.06 -15.10 -3.67
CA TYR A 462 10.09 -14.28 -4.41
C TYR A 462 10.03 -12.83 -3.91
N ALA A 463 9.46 -11.94 -4.73
CA ALA A 463 9.17 -10.56 -4.35
C ALA A 463 7.74 -10.39 -3.83
N ALA A 464 7.56 -9.63 -2.75
CA ALA A 464 6.27 -9.16 -2.23
C ALA A 464 6.28 -7.62 -2.21
N PRO A 465 5.85 -6.94 -3.28
CA PRO A 465 5.90 -5.48 -3.34
C PRO A 465 4.91 -4.83 -2.37
N GLN A 466 5.18 -3.61 -1.92
CA GLN A 466 4.17 -2.80 -1.21
C GLN A 466 3.30 -1.96 -2.15
N HIS A 467 3.78 -1.70 -3.37
CA HIS A 467 3.04 -0.98 -4.40
C HIS A 467 3.13 -1.75 -5.71
N ALA A 468 2.06 -1.78 -6.49
CA ALA A 468 2.03 -2.52 -7.76
C ALA A 468 3.00 -1.98 -8.82
N ASN A 469 3.56 -0.77 -8.60
CA ASN A 469 4.59 -0.16 -9.44
C ASN A 469 6.05 -0.49 -8.99
N GLN A 470 6.22 -1.29 -7.94
CA GLN A 470 7.51 -1.88 -7.54
C GLN A 470 7.76 -3.18 -8.30
N PHE A 471 6.81 -4.11 -8.24
CA PHE A 471 6.81 -5.40 -8.89
C PHE A 471 5.39 -5.74 -9.35
N PRO A 472 5.18 -6.31 -10.55
CA PRO A 472 3.87 -6.40 -11.19
C PRO A 472 3.03 -7.60 -10.69
N LEU A 473 2.88 -7.75 -9.37
CA LEU A 473 2.21 -8.91 -8.76
C LEU A 473 0.73 -9.04 -9.20
N VAL A 474 0.03 -7.91 -9.30
CA VAL A 474 -1.38 -7.87 -9.74
C VAL A 474 -1.49 -8.24 -11.22
N ASP A 475 -0.59 -7.76 -12.08
CA ASP A 475 -0.52 -8.13 -13.49
C ASP A 475 -0.26 -9.63 -13.68
N ILE A 476 0.68 -10.19 -12.90
CA ILE A 476 0.98 -11.62 -12.90
C ILE A 476 -0.27 -12.42 -12.55
N ASN A 477 -1.01 -12.02 -11.52
CA ASN A 477 -2.28 -12.67 -11.17
C ASN A 477 -3.31 -12.57 -12.31
N GLN A 478 -3.47 -11.41 -12.94
CA GLN A 478 -4.43 -11.26 -14.06
C GLN A 478 -4.03 -12.09 -15.29
N ALA A 479 -2.73 -12.21 -15.57
CA ALA A 479 -2.22 -13.09 -16.61
C ALA A 479 -2.46 -14.58 -16.26
N LEU A 480 -2.31 -14.96 -15.00
CA LEU A 480 -2.61 -16.30 -14.49
C LEU A 480 -4.12 -16.61 -14.60
N VAL A 481 -4.99 -15.69 -14.19
CA VAL A 481 -6.45 -15.81 -14.35
C VAL A 481 -6.80 -16.05 -15.81
N ALA A 482 -6.19 -15.30 -16.73
CA ALA A 482 -6.35 -15.54 -18.15
C ALA A 482 -5.85 -16.95 -18.53
N TYR A 483 -4.63 -17.34 -18.18
CA TYR A 483 -4.13 -18.68 -18.48
C TYR A 483 -5.10 -19.78 -18.02
N ASN A 484 -5.55 -19.72 -16.77
CA ASN A 484 -6.44 -20.70 -16.16
C ASN A 484 -7.86 -20.69 -16.76
N ASN A 485 -8.33 -19.54 -17.25
CA ASN A 485 -9.60 -19.41 -17.96
C ASN A 485 -9.56 -19.97 -19.41
N ASP A 486 -8.39 -20.35 -19.94
CA ASP A 486 -8.32 -21.03 -21.24
C ASP A 486 -8.91 -22.44 -21.15
N PRO A 487 -9.92 -22.79 -21.96
CA PRO A 487 -10.37 -24.18 -22.06
C PRO A 487 -9.24 -25.15 -22.46
N ALA A 488 -8.20 -24.67 -23.15
CA ALA A 488 -7.02 -25.48 -23.49
C ALA A 488 -6.19 -25.87 -22.26
N ASN A 489 -6.29 -25.13 -21.16
CA ASN A 489 -5.52 -25.33 -19.92
C ASN A 489 -6.38 -25.94 -18.79
N ALA A 490 -7.59 -26.43 -19.09
CA ALA A 490 -8.50 -26.96 -18.08
C ALA A 490 -7.92 -28.13 -17.26
N ASP A 491 -7.02 -28.91 -17.86
CA ASP A 491 -6.34 -30.05 -17.23
C ASP A 491 -4.94 -29.70 -16.67
N ASP A 492 -4.49 -28.45 -16.79
CA ASP A 492 -3.14 -27.98 -16.40
C ASP A 492 -3.22 -26.58 -15.76
N GLN A 493 -4.05 -26.45 -14.73
CA GLN A 493 -4.22 -25.21 -13.99
C GLN A 493 -2.96 -24.89 -13.18
N LEU A 494 -2.53 -23.63 -13.24
CA LEU A 494 -1.36 -23.13 -12.53
C LEU A 494 -1.77 -22.39 -11.24
N THR A 495 -0.87 -22.41 -10.26
CA THR A 495 -0.98 -21.62 -9.03
C THR A 495 -0.28 -20.27 -9.16
N THR A 496 -0.45 -19.37 -8.19
CA THR A 496 0.30 -18.10 -8.15
C THR A 496 1.81 -18.35 -8.08
N LEU A 497 2.26 -19.34 -7.31
CA LEU A 497 3.68 -19.72 -7.23
C LEU A 497 4.24 -20.19 -8.58
N ASP A 498 3.45 -20.87 -9.41
CA ASP A 498 3.85 -21.23 -10.78
C ASP A 498 4.03 -20.02 -11.71
N GLY A 499 3.30 -18.93 -11.40
CA GLY A 499 3.35 -17.65 -12.11
C GLY A 499 4.54 -16.79 -11.71
N LEU A 500 5.07 -16.95 -10.49
CA LEU A 500 6.20 -16.18 -9.97
C LEU A 500 7.55 -16.74 -10.44
N THR A 501 8.55 -15.88 -10.43
CA THR A 501 9.95 -16.18 -10.77
C THR A 501 10.89 -15.67 -9.67
N THR A 502 12.09 -16.25 -9.62
CA THR A 502 13.13 -15.90 -8.64
C THR A 502 13.93 -14.67 -9.07
N ASP A 503 14.83 -14.18 -8.22
CA ASP A 503 15.72 -13.03 -8.45
C ASP A 503 15.02 -11.66 -8.58
N GLU A 504 13.69 -11.64 -8.68
CA GLU A 504 12.89 -10.41 -8.85
C GLU A 504 12.95 -9.48 -7.64
N PHE A 505 13.21 -9.99 -6.43
CA PHE A 505 13.46 -9.13 -5.27
C PHE A 505 14.70 -8.26 -5.50
N THR A 506 15.81 -8.85 -5.96
CA THR A 506 17.04 -8.10 -6.28
C THR A 506 16.81 -7.14 -7.45
N ASN A 507 16.08 -7.57 -8.48
CA ASN A 507 15.78 -6.74 -9.66
C ASN A 507 14.92 -5.50 -9.31
N GLN A 508 13.88 -5.64 -8.49
CA GLN A 508 13.07 -4.49 -8.07
C GLN A 508 13.83 -3.51 -7.16
N LEU A 509 14.75 -4.02 -6.32
CA LEU A 509 15.64 -3.17 -5.53
C LEU A 509 16.60 -2.41 -6.46
N GLU A 510 17.14 -3.08 -7.47
CA GLU A 510 18.07 -2.49 -8.43
C GLU A 510 17.41 -1.37 -9.23
N LYS A 511 16.15 -1.55 -9.64
CA LYS A 511 15.34 -0.49 -10.25
C LYS A 511 15.44 0.80 -9.46
N ARG A 512 15.19 0.74 -8.14
CA ARG A 512 15.15 1.93 -7.29
C ARG A 512 16.54 2.44 -6.91
N TYR A 513 17.50 1.55 -6.74
CA TYR A 513 18.89 1.89 -6.52
C TYR A 513 19.43 2.71 -7.69
N ALA A 514 19.30 2.19 -8.92
CA ALA A 514 19.75 2.84 -10.14
C ALA A 514 19.08 4.21 -10.35
N VAL A 515 17.80 4.35 -10.02
CA VAL A 515 17.11 5.65 -10.10
C VAL A 515 17.75 6.68 -9.16
N ALA A 516 18.17 6.27 -7.97
CA ALA A 516 18.79 7.16 -6.98
C ALA A 516 20.22 7.52 -7.34
N THR A 517 20.98 6.56 -7.87
CA THR A 517 22.43 6.65 -7.99
C THR A 517 22.89 7.10 -9.37
N ASN A 518 22.27 6.63 -10.46
CA ASN A 518 22.83 6.72 -11.80
C ASN A 518 22.46 8.04 -12.49
N LYS A 519 23.44 8.65 -13.19
CA LYS A 519 23.22 9.91 -13.91
C LYS A 519 22.17 9.88 -15.01
N VAL A 520 21.78 8.70 -15.49
CA VAL A 520 20.70 8.57 -16.49
C VAL A 520 19.38 9.15 -15.96
N SER A 521 19.17 9.11 -14.64
CA SER A 521 18.02 9.75 -14.00
C SER A 521 18.02 11.27 -14.12
N ASP A 522 19.17 11.92 -14.33
CA ASP A 522 19.27 13.39 -14.43
C ASP A 522 18.58 13.94 -15.69
N GLU A 523 18.34 13.09 -16.67
CA GLU A 523 17.58 13.42 -17.88
C GLU A 523 16.08 13.52 -17.61
N GLN A 524 15.60 12.95 -16.50
CA GLN A 524 14.20 13.01 -16.09
C GLN A 524 13.87 14.34 -15.40
N PRO A 525 12.76 15.02 -15.75
CA PRO A 525 12.39 16.27 -15.12
C PRO A 525 12.29 16.18 -13.59
N GLY A 526 13.08 16.99 -12.88
CA GLY A 526 13.07 17.09 -11.42
C GLY A 526 13.83 15.99 -10.69
N TYR A 527 14.51 15.09 -11.40
CA TYR A 527 15.41 14.10 -10.82
C TYR A 527 16.84 14.63 -10.75
N GLN A 528 17.55 14.20 -9.71
CA GLN A 528 18.98 14.38 -9.56
C GLN A 528 19.57 13.06 -9.07
N SER A 529 20.73 12.65 -9.55
CA SER A 529 21.41 11.42 -9.19
C SER A 529 22.47 11.70 -8.14
N ILE A 530 22.83 10.68 -7.36
CA ILE A 530 24.00 10.77 -6.47
C ILE A 530 25.28 10.92 -7.30
N GLU A 531 25.41 10.22 -8.43
CA GLU A 531 26.57 10.30 -9.32
C GLU A 531 26.91 11.75 -9.73
N ALA A 532 25.91 12.53 -10.16
CA ALA A 532 26.14 13.89 -10.64
C ALA A 532 26.06 14.94 -9.51
N TYR A 533 25.04 14.85 -8.65
CA TYR A 533 24.64 15.91 -7.73
C TYR A 533 24.92 15.61 -6.25
N GLY A 534 25.25 14.36 -5.90
CA GLY A 534 25.45 13.94 -4.52
C GLY A 534 24.13 13.71 -3.75
N PRO A 535 24.10 13.92 -2.43
CA PRO A 535 25.20 14.43 -1.61
C PRO A 535 26.35 13.43 -1.60
N PHE A 536 27.57 13.94 -1.48
CA PHE A 536 28.76 13.09 -1.37
C PHE A 536 29.07 12.84 0.10
N LYS A 537 29.69 11.70 0.38
CA LYS A 537 30.16 11.37 1.74
C LYS A 537 31.27 12.37 2.14
N PRO A 538 31.23 12.96 3.35
CA PRO A 538 32.22 13.92 3.82
C PRO A 538 33.65 13.44 3.61
N GLY A 539 34.48 14.28 2.98
CA GLY A 539 35.87 13.96 2.66
C GLY A 539 36.06 13.23 1.33
N ARG A 540 34.98 12.85 0.64
CA ARG A 540 35.01 12.18 -0.69
C ARG A 540 34.45 13.04 -1.81
N GLU A 541 34.24 14.35 -1.61
CA GLU A 541 33.58 15.24 -2.58
C GLU A 541 34.30 15.29 -3.95
N GLU A 542 35.61 15.06 -3.97
CA GLU A 542 36.45 15.02 -5.17
C GLU A 542 36.84 13.58 -5.59
N GLY A 543 36.28 12.56 -4.92
CA GLY A 543 36.75 11.18 -4.97
C GLY A 543 37.95 10.94 -4.06
N VAL A 544 38.35 9.68 -3.93
CA VAL A 544 39.50 9.24 -3.14
C VAL A 544 40.36 8.35 -4.02
N THR A 545 41.66 8.57 -4.03
CA THR A 545 42.63 7.68 -4.70
C THR A 545 43.38 6.89 -3.65
N ASP A 546 43.69 5.62 -3.92
CA ASP A 546 44.48 4.76 -3.03
C ASP A 546 43.85 4.62 -1.62
N ALA A 547 42.52 4.49 -1.58
CA ALA A 547 41.78 4.24 -0.34
C ALA A 547 42.04 2.81 0.15
N GLU A 548 42.37 2.68 1.43
CA GLU A 548 42.43 1.36 2.09
C GLU A 548 41.00 0.91 2.42
N VAL A 549 40.67 -0.32 2.02
CA VAL A 549 39.39 -0.94 2.35
C VAL A 549 39.60 -2.34 2.91
N THR A 550 38.85 -2.70 3.94
CA THR A 550 38.81 -4.06 4.48
C THR A 550 37.49 -4.70 4.13
N LEU A 551 37.51 -5.81 3.38
CA LEU A 551 36.28 -6.48 2.98
C LEU A 551 35.66 -7.21 4.17
N VAL A 552 34.37 -7.03 4.40
CA VAL A 552 33.60 -7.72 5.43
C VAL A 552 33.03 -9.03 4.88
N ASP A 553 32.70 -9.05 3.60
CA ASP A 553 32.21 -10.23 2.90
C ASP A 553 33.00 -10.52 1.62
N GLY A 554 32.62 -11.61 0.94
CA GLY A 554 33.24 -12.01 -0.32
C GLY A 554 32.69 -11.28 -1.54
N GLY A 555 31.83 -10.28 -1.35
CA GLY A 555 31.11 -9.58 -2.41
C GLY A 555 30.03 -10.39 -3.13
N ARG A 556 29.28 -9.70 -3.99
CA ARG A 556 28.15 -10.21 -4.76
C ARG A 556 28.12 -9.60 -6.16
N VAL A 557 27.83 -10.40 -7.17
CA VAL A 557 27.55 -9.89 -8.52
C VAL A 557 26.10 -9.42 -8.59
N ILE A 558 25.90 -8.18 -9.03
CA ILE A 558 24.58 -7.60 -9.25
C ILE A 558 24.42 -7.31 -10.74
N GLN A 559 23.31 -7.76 -11.33
CA GLN A 559 22.89 -7.37 -12.67
C GLN A 559 22.21 -6.01 -12.61
N GLY A 560 22.43 -5.15 -13.59
CA GLY A 560 21.65 -3.92 -13.74
C GLY A 560 20.18 -4.21 -14.02
N TYR A 561 19.31 -3.25 -13.70
CA TYR A 561 17.86 -3.42 -13.75
C TYR A 561 17.36 -3.94 -15.11
N ASP A 562 16.65 -5.06 -15.07
CA ASP A 562 15.88 -5.55 -16.21
C ASP A 562 14.41 -5.16 -16.06
N ARG A 563 13.89 -4.45 -17.06
CA ARG A 563 12.50 -3.97 -17.05
C ARG A 563 11.51 -5.04 -17.47
N ALA A 564 11.97 -6.11 -18.11
CA ALA A 564 11.14 -7.28 -18.37
C ALA A 564 11.00 -8.08 -17.06
N MET A 565 10.12 -7.62 -16.17
CA MET A 565 9.97 -8.21 -14.85
C MET A 565 9.10 -9.48 -14.94
N ASN A 566 9.48 -10.51 -14.20
CA ASN A 566 8.78 -11.80 -14.11
C ASN A 566 8.60 -12.49 -15.47
N VAL A 567 9.69 -12.63 -16.23
CA VAL A 567 9.70 -13.38 -17.50
C VAL A 567 9.36 -14.84 -17.24
N ASN A 568 8.14 -15.25 -17.59
CA ASN A 568 7.65 -16.61 -17.34
C ASN A 568 6.98 -17.20 -18.59
N PRO A 569 7.69 -18.04 -19.37
CA PRO A 569 7.16 -18.61 -20.61
C PRO A 569 6.07 -19.67 -20.39
N LYS A 570 5.78 -20.10 -19.15
CA LYS A 570 4.63 -20.98 -18.87
C LYS A 570 3.30 -20.27 -19.11
N ILE A 571 3.26 -18.95 -18.92
CA ILE A 571 2.06 -18.12 -19.08
C ILE A 571 2.29 -17.23 -20.30
N PRO A 572 1.54 -17.38 -21.41
CA PRO A 572 1.81 -16.66 -22.66
C PRO A 572 1.85 -15.13 -22.53
N LEU A 573 1.02 -14.55 -21.64
CA LEU A 573 1.01 -13.10 -21.38
C LEU A 573 2.24 -12.60 -20.58
N LEU A 574 3.02 -13.50 -19.98
CA LEU A 574 4.23 -13.20 -19.22
C LEU A 574 5.50 -13.69 -19.94
N ALA A 575 5.39 -14.22 -21.16
CA ALA A 575 6.51 -14.83 -21.88
C ALA A 575 7.68 -13.85 -22.13
N ASP A 576 7.37 -12.55 -22.25
CA ASP A 576 8.33 -11.46 -22.42
C ASP A 576 8.48 -10.60 -21.14
N GLY A 577 7.87 -11.02 -20.02
CA GLY A 577 7.76 -10.25 -18.78
C GLY A 577 6.74 -9.12 -18.84
N VAL A 578 6.63 -8.37 -17.75
CA VAL A 578 5.78 -7.17 -17.61
C VAL A 578 6.70 -5.98 -17.34
N GLU A 579 6.61 -4.95 -18.16
CA GLU A 579 7.32 -3.70 -17.93
C GLU A 579 6.42 -2.71 -17.15
N ILE A 580 6.95 -2.20 -16.05
CA ILE A 580 6.34 -1.10 -15.31
C ILE A 580 6.94 0.19 -15.85
N ALA A 581 6.12 1.00 -16.52
CA ALA A 581 6.56 2.23 -17.19
C ALA A 581 7.29 3.21 -16.25
N LEU A 582 6.90 3.27 -14.97
CA LEU A 582 7.58 4.09 -13.98
C LEU A 582 9.01 3.60 -13.75
N ASP A 583 9.96 4.52 -13.96
CA ASP A 583 11.40 4.31 -13.87
C ASP A 583 12.01 3.36 -14.92
N GLY A 584 11.33 3.09 -16.03
CA GLY A 584 11.88 2.28 -17.13
C GLY A 584 13.16 2.85 -17.77
N HIS A 585 13.46 4.14 -17.54
CA HIS A 585 14.64 4.82 -18.10
C HIS A 585 15.98 4.34 -17.52
N VAL A 586 15.99 3.61 -16.39
CA VAL A 586 17.22 3.03 -15.80
C VAL A 586 17.52 1.60 -16.26
N HIS A 587 16.78 1.10 -17.25
CA HIS A 587 16.98 -0.25 -17.80
C HIS A 587 18.41 -0.48 -18.33
N ASP A 588 19.11 -1.46 -17.77
CA ASP A 588 20.47 -1.84 -18.14
C ASP A 588 20.77 -3.33 -17.84
N PRO A 589 20.08 -4.28 -18.48
CA PRO A 589 20.23 -5.72 -18.18
C PRO A 589 21.57 -6.29 -18.63
N GLN A 590 22.35 -5.52 -19.41
CA GLN A 590 23.70 -5.87 -19.84
C GLN A 590 24.78 -5.27 -18.92
N GLY A 591 24.38 -4.44 -17.95
CA GLY A 591 25.27 -3.90 -16.93
C GLY A 591 25.49 -4.93 -15.83
N TRP A 592 26.75 -5.05 -15.41
CA TRP A 592 27.12 -5.93 -14.29
C TRP A 592 27.98 -5.16 -13.31
N TYR A 593 27.80 -5.46 -12.04
CA TYR A 593 28.49 -4.78 -10.96
C TYR A 593 28.97 -5.80 -9.93
N VAL A 594 30.03 -5.44 -9.22
CA VAL A 594 30.44 -6.17 -8.02
C VAL A 594 30.17 -5.27 -6.83
N GLN A 595 29.41 -5.79 -5.87
CA GLN A 595 29.01 -5.11 -4.65
C GLN A 595 29.65 -5.80 -3.46
N PHE A 596 30.13 -5.02 -2.50
CA PHE A 596 30.82 -5.49 -1.31
C PHE A 596 30.24 -4.84 -0.07
N GLU A 597 30.18 -5.61 1.01
CA GLU A 597 30.20 -5.02 2.34
C GLU A 597 31.66 -4.83 2.76
N LEU A 598 32.04 -3.61 3.12
CA LEU A 598 33.41 -3.27 3.46
C LEU A 598 33.49 -2.12 4.47
N ASP A 599 34.65 -2.02 5.10
CA ASP A 599 35.09 -0.86 5.87
C ASP A 599 36.06 -0.04 5.02
N VAL A 600 35.90 1.28 4.99
CA VAL A 600 36.82 2.20 4.30
C VAL A 600 37.61 2.93 5.38
N ASP A 601 38.94 2.79 5.40
CA ASP A 601 39.78 3.50 6.38
C ASP A 601 39.89 4.99 6.02
N ASP A 602 38.86 5.76 6.38
CA ASP A 602 38.85 7.20 6.28
C ASP A 602 38.10 7.88 7.44
N SER A 603 37.88 9.19 7.31
CA SER A 603 37.22 9.98 8.36
C SER A 603 35.69 9.95 8.32
N TYR A 604 35.07 9.26 7.36
CA TYR A 604 33.63 9.21 7.22
C TYR A 604 33.01 8.33 8.31
N ALA A 605 32.14 8.93 9.13
CA ALA A 605 31.56 8.27 10.30
C ALA A 605 30.17 7.65 10.04
N GLY A 606 29.80 7.40 8.79
CA GLY A 606 28.50 6.82 8.44
C GLY A 606 27.31 7.78 8.53
N PHE A 607 27.54 9.10 8.58
CA PHE A 607 26.46 10.11 8.63
C PHE A 607 26.81 11.41 7.92
N LEU A 608 25.78 12.18 7.55
CA LEU A 608 25.94 13.54 7.03
C LEU A 608 25.81 14.58 8.18
N PRO A 609 26.86 15.37 8.48
CA PRO A 609 26.86 16.27 9.63
C PRO A 609 25.69 17.25 9.66
N GLY A 610 24.88 17.18 10.72
CA GLY A 610 23.71 18.04 10.91
C GLY A 610 22.53 17.74 9.97
N VAL A 611 22.61 16.67 9.16
CA VAL A 611 21.57 16.29 8.20
C VAL A 611 20.88 14.99 8.62
N GLY A 612 21.64 13.93 8.89
CA GLY A 612 21.08 12.64 9.33
C GLY A 612 22.06 11.48 9.20
N PRO A 613 21.72 10.31 9.79
CA PRO A 613 22.52 9.10 9.68
C PRO A 613 22.37 8.43 8.31
N VAL A 614 23.36 7.64 7.93
CA VAL A 614 23.35 6.83 6.68
C VAL A 614 23.67 5.38 7.03
N GLU A 615 24.93 5.00 7.20
CA GLU A 615 25.37 3.68 7.69
C GLU A 615 25.34 3.60 9.22
N SER A 616 25.47 4.73 9.92
CA SER A 616 25.50 4.80 11.39
C SER A 616 24.17 4.41 12.06
N ILE A 617 23.14 4.09 11.27
CA ILE A 617 21.90 3.45 11.71
C ILE A 617 22.12 2.00 12.14
N ARG A 618 23.24 1.37 11.75
CA ARG A 618 23.60 0.00 12.15
C ARG A 618 24.83 -0.01 13.07
N PRO A 619 24.92 -0.97 14.02
CA PRO A 619 26.06 -1.07 14.93
C PRO A 619 27.38 -1.40 14.23
N GLU A 620 27.35 -2.16 13.13
CA GLU A 620 28.54 -2.57 12.39
C GLU A 620 29.18 -1.39 11.64
N ALA A 621 28.39 -0.37 11.30
CA ALA A 621 28.78 0.86 10.58
C ALA A 621 29.54 0.62 9.25
N THR A 622 29.37 -0.55 8.63
CA THR A 622 30.00 -0.92 7.36
C THR A 622 29.30 -0.26 6.17
N GLU A 623 30.03 -0.03 5.09
CA GLU A 623 29.49 0.48 3.84
C GLU A 623 29.15 -0.66 2.88
N ILE A 624 28.12 -0.42 2.05
CA ILE A 624 27.88 -1.23 0.85
C ILE A 624 28.35 -0.42 -0.35
N LEU A 625 29.54 -0.75 -0.86
CA LEU A 625 30.12 -0.10 -2.03
C LEU A 625 30.07 -1.02 -3.24
N ARG A 626 29.97 -0.41 -4.42
CA ARG A 626 29.82 -1.12 -5.69
C ARG A 626 30.81 -0.58 -6.70
N THR A 627 31.31 -1.46 -7.57
CA THR A 627 32.15 -1.06 -8.71
C THR A 627 31.40 -0.16 -9.69
N GLN A 628 32.16 0.52 -10.54
CA GLN A 628 31.64 1.00 -11.81
C GLN A 628 31.09 -0.18 -12.66
N ARG A 629 30.33 0.15 -13.70
CA ARG A 629 29.64 -0.80 -14.57
C ARG A 629 30.64 -1.62 -15.41
N PHE A 630 30.59 -2.94 -15.29
CA PHE A 630 31.22 -3.90 -16.22
C PHE A 630 30.37 -4.15 -17.46
N GLY A 631 31.01 -4.60 -18.54
CA GLY A 631 30.33 -4.96 -19.79
C GLY A 631 29.74 -6.37 -19.77
N SER A 632 30.17 -7.23 -18.84
CA SER A 632 29.73 -8.62 -18.76
C SER A 632 29.82 -9.19 -17.34
N ARG A 633 28.99 -10.21 -17.07
CA ARG A 633 29.03 -10.99 -15.83
C ARG A 633 30.40 -11.60 -15.56
N ALA A 634 31.07 -12.09 -16.61
CA ALA A 634 32.38 -12.74 -16.48
C ALA A 634 33.47 -11.78 -15.98
N GLU A 635 33.42 -10.50 -16.37
CA GLU A 635 34.34 -9.48 -15.84
C GLU A 635 34.08 -9.20 -14.36
N ALA A 636 32.80 -9.10 -13.96
CA ALA A 636 32.42 -8.93 -12.56
C ALA A 636 32.84 -10.15 -11.70
N GLU A 637 32.59 -11.37 -12.19
CA GLU A 637 33.01 -12.62 -11.51
C GLU A 637 34.53 -12.75 -11.42
N ALA A 638 35.28 -12.24 -12.41
CA ALA A 638 36.73 -12.25 -12.36
C ALA A 638 37.27 -11.43 -11.18
N VAL A 639 36.66 -10.27 -10.87
CA VAL A 639 37.03 -9.46 -9.70
C VAL A 639 36.71 -10.18 -8.39
N LEU A 640 35.54 -10.81 -8.29
CA LEU A 640 35.21 -11.60 -7.09
C LEU A 640 36.19 -12.75 -6.84
N SER A 641 36.73 -13.34 -7.91
CA SER A 641 37.69 -14.44 -7.79
C SER A 641 39.07 -14.02 -7.27
N THR A 642 39.36 -12.72 -7.22
CA THR A 642 40.66 -12.18 -6.76
C THR A 642 40.63 -11.65 -5.34
N VAL A 643 39.49 -11.70 -4.66
CA VAL A 643 39.31 -11.10 -3.33
C VAL A 643 38.80 -12.11 -2.31
N GLN A 644 39.04 -11.83 -1.04
CA GLN A 644 38.60 -12.66 0.07
C GLN A 644 38.11 -11.78 1.23
N ALA A 645 37.04 -12.23 1.90
CA ALA A 645 36.53 -11.58 3.09
C ALA A 645 37.59 -11.53 4.21
N GLY A 646 37.71 -10.38 4.87
CA GLY A 646 38.64 -10.10 5.95
C GLY A 646 40.00 -9.54 5.49
N ASP A 647 40.30 -9.57 4.20
CA ASP A 647 41.55 -9.04 3.66
C ASP A 647 41.42 -7.54 3.34
N THR A 648 42.56 -6.86 3.28
CA THR A 648 42.68 -5.41 3.02
C THR A 648 43.19 -5.16 1.61
N TYR A 649 42.59 -4.19 0.94
CA TYR A 649 42.89 -3.82 -0.44
C TYR A 649 43.00 -2.31 -0.61
N ARG A 650 43.67 -1.89 -1.69
CA ARG A 650 43.68 -0.52 -2.19
C ARG A 650 42.69 -0.37 -3.34
N VAL A 651 41.88 0.69 -3.28
CA VAL A 651 40.91 1.04 -4.33
C VAL A 651 40.86 2.54 -4.59
N ASP A 652 40.51 2.92 -5.82
CA ASP A 652 40.10 4.28 -6.14
C ASP A 652 38.57 4.39 -6.02
N LEU A 653 38.09 5.44 -5.38
CA LEU A 653 36.66 5.74 -5.21
C LEU A 653 36.29 7.02 -5.98
N THR A 654 35.21 6.95 -6.74
CA THR A 654 34.57 8.15 -7.28
C THR A 654 33.98 9.02 -6.16
N LYS A 655 33.62 10.27 -6.46
CA LYS A 655 32.92 11.13 -5.49
C LYS A 655 31.59 10.55 -4.97
N ALA A 656 30.95 9.70 -5.76
CA ALA A 656 29.74 8.96 -5.38
C ALA A 656 30.04 7.65 -4.63
N SER A 657 31.31 7.41 -4.27
CA SER A 657 31.80 6.18 -3.60
C SER A 657 31.61 4.89 -4.41
N ALA A 658 31.49 4.98 -5.73
CA ALA A 658 31.66 3.81 -6.59
C ALA A 658 33.15 3.46 -6.74
N ILE A 659 33.49 2.17 -6.63
CA ILE A 659 34.84 1.64 -6.83
C ILE A 659 35.20 1.75 -8.31
N VAL A 660 36.30 2.44 -8.61
CA VAL A 660 36.75 2.71 -9.98
C VAL A 660 37.28 1.43 -10.63
N ILE A 661 36.94 1.23 -11.92
CA ILE A 661 37.56 0.19 -12.73
C ILE A 661 38.77 0.79 -13.47
N PRO A 662 40.00 0.33 -13.18
CA PRO A 662 41.20 0.84 -13.84
C PRO A 662 41.18 0.61 -15.36
N GLN A 663 41.61 1.61 -16.12
CA GLN A 663 41.64 1.55 -17.59
C GLN A 663 42.93 0.95 -18.15
N ASP A 664 43.97 0.84 -17.33
CA ASP A 664 45.27 0.27 -17.69
C ASP A 664 45.35 -1.25 -17.44
N GLY A 665 44.27 -1.84 -16.91
CA GLY A 665 44.17 -3.27 -16.63
C GLY A 665 44.79 -3.69 -15.30
N SER A 666 45.12 -2.75 -14.40
CA SER A 666 45.45 -3.10 -13.01
C SER A 666 44.24 -3.74 -12.29
N PRO A 667 44.46 -4.50 -11.20
CA PRO A 667 43.37 -5.06 -10.42
C PRO A 667 42.41 -3.98 -9.91
N VAL A 668 41.12 -4.29 -9.86
CA VAL A 668 40.11 -3.38 -9.29
C VAL A 668 40.30 -3.21 -7.78
N LEU A 669 40.74 -4.28 -7.11
CA LEU A 669 41.17 -4.29 -5.72
C LEU A 669 42.61 -4.82 -5.69
N GLU A 670 43.56 -3.98 -5.29
CA GLU A 670 44.97 -4.35 -5.17
C GLU A 670 45.27 -4.81 -3.72
N GLU A 671 45.77 -6.03 -3.53
CA GLU A 671 46.11 -6.57 -2.20
C GLU A 671 47.24 -5.74 -1.56
N ASP A 672 47.06 -5.32 -0.30
CA ASP A 672 48.01 -4.46 0.44
C ASP A 672 49.30 -5.18 0.90
#